data_AF-A0A2N0NN39-F1
#
_entry.id   AF-A0A2N0NN39-F1
#
_cell.length_a   1.000
_cell.length_b   1.000
_cell.length_c   1.000
_cell.angle_alpha   90.00
_cell.angle_beta   90.00
_cell.angle_gamma   90.00
#
_symmetry.space_group_name_H-M   'P 1'
#
loop_
_entity.id
_entity.type
_entity.pdbx_description
1 polymer ?
#
loop_
_entity_poly.entity_id
_entity_poly.type
_entity_poly.pdbx_seq_one_letter_code
_entity_poly.pdbx_strand_id
1 'polypeptide(L)'
;MYPHIDNLMDLLVKSQLNALSALFNTDILRPIAIQKLDILTQELWYPGIPRDTNKYIGKISSPSYLSKSLSLLQQYQIHLDPTISYGIIGGHTPIVEYLPNLSSNDYKSLRNKRIMYIDQLVSADGNYLLTWNEVKRLNNNNFKGPKPNWFKLLENEFTLSNYRTLTHPLNDNYTIPARLQQIPDQSLGNHKKRNEWTYHWDARLQTCIIGKTYIQDTDTHSSITIMEHYLPYNNSLIPNNFTVQSSHSLPLILTPCPGCHLNDHSLILQDARIKCSISMRTNRLSTFNTFNHLNQEHKKFKNLPLSKYYVSTKPLHQIRHSAYSIYLSQHHVNIVTPIITTLDIPSSHDQNHVLRQLSSVIDSALLCNDNIKLILIEIASKFFSFTNFQFYSDGSVSDIGTINSKSGFGWIQTDPLLPQLSFSGSTVFFPSSFKSESFAILTILLVLPPNATCEIFTDSQNCIDTFNQRLGSPSISPRRRLKQNNFLIWDLIMWLISHHHLTVQLRKVKGHSNNKANDQADALAKQGRYSLDPIIVNHKFFHQSSLALFNYNHISVIDRNLRKWSNIPIYSRIFNMAMNNSSLLPINHQITYGDIDWIYTKQWINSNPFDMPTSSKLSKIQSNRLKKSTFTYPTGNILQRNYPNLYPLGRIHCTECSIDEDTNAHIGLCLSHRRSITSLLTKFKKNLIDLLRKEGTSNISFDIESRVNNSNMFKVFPDVLDAARLLDSPDQIPKRRKGRVS
;
A
#
# COMPACT_ATOMS: atom_id res chain seq x y z
N MET A 1 16.15 -0.43 24.37
CA MET A 1 17.03 0.34 25.28
C MET A 1 16.37 0.71 26.60
N TYR A 2 15.04 0.78 26.72
CA TYR A 2 14.31 0.50 27.97
C TYR A 2 13.03 -0.28 27.63
N PRO A 3 13.04 -1.62 27.66
CA PRO A 3 11.91 -2.44 27.22
C PRO A 3 10.71 -2.42 28.19
N HIS A 4 10.70 -1.55 29.20
CA HIS A 4 9.67 -1.49 30.24
C HIS A 4 9.05 -0.11 30.45
N ILE A 5 9.46 0.92 29.71
CA ILE A 5 8.65 2.14 29.63
C ILE A 5 7.71 1.93 28.45
N ASP A 6 6.68 1.13 28.68
CA ASP A 6 5.57 1.01 27.76
C ASP A 6 4.91 2.39 27.67
N ASN A 7 5.19 3.13 26.58
CA ASN A 7 4.45 4.34 26.29
C ASN A 7 2.98 3.94 26.09
N LEU A 8 2.07 4.71 26.68
CA LEU A 8 0.63 4.52 26.49
C LEU A 8 0.27 4.39 25.00
N MET A 9 0.92 5.16 24.13
CA MET A 9 0.71 5.08 22.68
C MET A 9 1.13 3.72 22.09
N ASP A 10 2.25 3.16 22.54
CA ASP A 10 2.73 1.85 22.08
C ASP A 10 1.80 0.72 22.56
N LEU A 11 1.30 0.83 23.79
CA LEU A 11 0.29 -0.09 24.33
C LEU A 11 -1.03 0.01 23.56
N LEU A 12 -1.46 1.24 23.24
CA LEU A 12 -2.65 1.48 22.43
C LEU A 12 -2.48 0.86 21.05
N VAL A 13 -1.36 1.07 20.35
CA VAL A 13 -1.07 0.42 19.06
C VAL A 13 -1.18 -1.10 19.16
N LYS A 14 -0.52 -1.72 20.15
CA LYS A 14 -0.59 -3.17 20.39
C LYS A 14 -2.02 -3.65 20.67
N SER A 15 -2.82 -2.85 21.38
CA SER A 15 -4.21 -3.14 21.66
C SER A 15 -5.06 -3.06 20.39
N GLN A 16 -4.92 -1.98 19.62
CA GLN A 16 -5.65 -1.75 18.38
C GLN A 16 -5.36 -2.81 17.32
N LEU A 17 -4.09 -3.22 17.17
CA LEU A 17 -3.71 -4.31 16.28
C LEU A 17 -4.45 -5.61 16.60
N ASN A 18 -4.57 -5.99 17.88
CA ASN A 18 -5.32 -7.19 18.26
C ASN A 18 -6.82 -7.04 18.04
N ALA A 19 -7.40 -5.91 18.43
CA ALA A 19 -8.83 -5.67 18.33
C ALA A 19 -9.29 -5.65 16.87
N LEU A 20 -8.57 -4.92 16.01
CA LEU A 20 -8.86 -4.88 14.58
C LEU A 20 -8.54 -6.22 13.91
N SER A 21 -7.44 -6.88 14.26
CA SER A 21 -7.13 -8.21 13.70
C SER A 21 -8.27 -9.20 14.00
N ALA A 22 -8.82 -9.18 15.22
CA ALA A 22 -10.00 -9.98 15.55
C ALA A 22 -11.25 -9.56 14.76
N LEU A 23 -11.54 -8.25 14.69
CA LEU A 23 -12.69 -7.70 13.95
C LEU A 23 -12.70 -8.14 12.47
N PHE A 24 -11.56 -8.07 11.79
CA PHE A 24 -11.46 -8.33 10.35
C PHE A 24 -11.21 -9.80 9.97
N ASN A 25 -10.92 -10.67 10.93
CA ASN A 25 -10.56 -12.07 10.66
C ASN A 25 -11.39 -13.09 11.44
N THR A 26 -12.52 -12.66 12.00
CA THR A 26 -13.49 -13.53 12.68
C THR A 26 -14.81 -13.50 11.93
N ASP A 27 -15.29 -14.67 11.49
CA ASP A 27 -16.49 -14.76 10.63
C ASP A 27 -17.73 -14.16 11.26
N ILE A 28 -17.92 -14.36 12.57
CA ILE A 28 -19.06 -13.79 13.33
C ILE A 28 -19.03 -12.25 13.33
N LEU A 29 -17.84 -11.64 13.28
CA LEU A 29 -17.67 -10.18 13.28
C LEU A 29 -17.64 -9.59 11.88
N ARG A 30 -17.65 -10.43 10.83
CA ARG A 30 -17.57 -10.02 9.43
C ARG A 30 -18.60 -8.94 9.05
N PRO A 31 -19.90 -9.04 9.43
CA PRO A 31 -20.88 -8.00 9.10
C PRO A 31 -20.56 -6.66 9.76
N ILE A 32 -20.09 -6.68 11.02
CA ILE A 32 -19.69 -5.47 11.76
C ILE A 32 -18.48 -4.83 11.10
N ALA A 33 -17.49 -5.62 10.70
CA ALA A 33 -16.30 -5.13 10.01
C ALA A 33 -16.66 -4.44 8.69
N ILE A 34 -17.51 -5.07 7.87
CA ILE A 34 -18.03 -4.48 6.62
C ILE A 34 -18.73 -3.15 6.90
N GLN A 35 -19.63 -3.11 7.88
CA GLN A 35 -20.31 -1.86 8.26
C GLN A 35 -19.31 -0.76 8.68
N LYS A 36 -18.24 -1.11 9.42
CA LYS A 36 -17.20 -0.14 9.80
C LYS A 36 -16.45 0.40 8.59
N LEU A 37 -16.23 -0.42 7.57
CA LEU A 37 -15.58 -0.02 6.33
C LEU A 37 -16.48 0.88 5.47
N ASP A 38 -17.78 0.62 5.46
CA ASP A 38 -18.77 1.49 4.82
C ASP A 38 -18.82 2.85 5.51
N ILE A 39 -18.82 2.87 6.84
CA ILE A 39 -18.73 4.12 7.62
C ILE A 39 -17.44 4.86 7.30
N LEU A 40 -16.29 4.17 7.27
CA LEU A 40 -14.99 4.76 6.92
C LEU A 40 -15.03 5.40 5.53
N THR A 41 -15.59 4.69 4.55
CA THR A 41 -15.77 5.17 3.17
C THR A 41 -16.58 6.46 3.15
N GLN A 42 -17.68 6.52 3.90
CA GLN A 42 -18.54 7.71 3.99
C GLN A 42 -17.85 8.87 4.75
N GLU A 43 -17.13 8.56 5.83
CA GLU A 43 -16.41 9.51 6.68
C GLU A 43 -15.26 10.20 5.93
N LEU A 44 -14.46 9.42 5.20
CA LEU A 44 -13.32 9.91 4.41
C LEU A 44 -13.73 10.37 3.01
N TRP A 45 -14.93 9.97 2.57
CA TRP A 45 -15.40 10.12 1.20
C TRP A 45 -14.39 9.58 0.18
N TYR A 46 -13.92 8.36 0.45
CA TYR A 46 -12.86 7.67 -0.28
C TYR A 46 -13.27 6.20 -0.46
N PRO A 47 -13.07 5.59 -1.64
CA PRO A 47 -13.45 4.20 -1.87
C PRO A 47 -12.46 3.25 -1.20
N GLY A 48 -12.90 2.58 -0.13
CA GLY A 48 -12.06 1.69 0.67
C GLY A 48 -11.18 2.45 1.66
N ILE A 49 -9.94 1.98 1.86
CA ILE A 49 -8.99 2.53 2.84
C ILE A 49 -7.93 3.35 2.09
N PRO A 50 -7.83 4.68 2.31
CA PRO A 50 -6.77 5.47 1.68
C PRO A 50 -5.38 5.05 2.16
N ARG A 51 -4.38 5.15 1.27
CA ARG A 51 -2.96 4.89 1.62
C ARG A 51 -2.48 5.76 2.79
N ASP A 52 -2.96 7.00 2.85
CA ASP A 52 -2.71 7.95 3.93
C ASP A 52 -4.03 8.39 4.57
N THR A 53 -4.43 7.72 5.65
CA THR A 53 -5.61 8.07 6.44
C THR A 53 -5.41 9.38 7.20
N ASN A 54 -4.18 9.69 7.61
CA ASN A 54 -3.85 10.92 8.34
C ASN A 54 -4.10 12.20 7.53
N LYS A 55 -3.99 12.14 6.19
CA LYS A 55 -4.38 13.23 5.27
C LYS A 55 -5.83 13.67 5.44
N TYR A 56 -6.72 12.74 5.81
CA TYR A 56 -8.17 12.95 5.85
C TYR A 56 -8.71 13.08 7.27
N ILE A 57 -8.09 12.41 8.25
CA ILE A 57 -8.62 12.31 9.63
C ILE A 57 -8.82 13.69 10.29
N GLY A 58 -7.89 14.63 10.08
CA GLY A 58 -7.95 15.97 10.67
C GLY A 58 -9.11 16.83 10.16
N LYS A 59 -9.78 16.41 9.08
CA LYS A 59 -10.91 17.10 8.47
C LYS A 59 -12.27 16.62 9.00
N ILE A 60 -12.26 15.60 9.86
CA ILE A 60 -13.47 14.98 10.41
C ILE A 60 -13.69 15.49 11.83
N SER A 61 -14.88 16.02 12.13
CA SER A 61 -15.21 16.55 13.46
C SER A 61 -15.27 15.45 14.52
N SER A 62 -15.78 14.27 14.17
CA SER A 62 -16.01 13.14 15.08
C SER A 62 -15.62 11.82 14.42
N PRO A 63 -14.32 11.53 14.25
CA PRO A 63 -13.90 10.34 13.54
C PRO A 63 -14.31 9.06 14.30
N SER A 64 -14.77 8.05 13.57
CA SER A 64 -15.11 6.75 14.13
C SER A 64 -13.90 6.05 14.78
N TYR A 65 -14.20 5.01 15.56
CA TYR A 65 -13.18 4.14 16.14
C TYR A 65 -12.21 3.58 15.09
N LEU A 66 -12.71 3.14 13.93
CA LEU A 66 -11.86 2.57 12.88
C LEU A 66 -10.92 3.65 12.31
N SER A 67 -11.46 4.83 11.98
CA SER A 67 -10.69 5.97 11.46
C SER A 67 -9.58 6.40 12.42
N LYS A 68 -9.88 6.53 13.72
CA LYS A 68 -8.90 6.83 14.78
C LYS A 68 -7.83 5.74 14.90
N SER A 69 -8.24 4.48 14.85
CA SER A 69 -7.33 3.35 14.99
C SER A 69 -6.38 3.25 13.80
N LEU A 70 -6.87 3.38 12.57
CA LEU A 70 -6.04 3.38 11.36
C LEU A 70 -5.06 4.55 11.35
N SER A 71 -5.52 5.75 11.74
CA SER A 71 -4.66 6.93 11.90
C SER A 71 -3.52 6.70 12.91
N LEU A 72 -3.82 6.09 14.06
CA LEU A 72 -2.82 5.72 15.07
C LEU A 72 -1.79 4.71 14.51
N LEU A 73 -2.26 3.64 13.87
CA LEU A 73 -1.40 2.58 13.34
C LEU A 73 -0.48 3.09 12.22
N GLN A 74 -0.98 4.02 11.40
CA GLN A 74 -0.20 4.65 10.35
C GLN A 74 1.03 5.42 10.88
N GLN A 75 0.98 5.96 12.11
CA GLN A 75 2.16 6.60 12.74
C GLN A 75 3.33 5.63 12.96
N TYR A 76 3.06 4.32 12.88
CA TYR A 76 4.03 3.23 12.99
C TYR A 76 4.22 2.50 11.64
N GLN A 77 3.75 3.08 10.53
CA GLN A 77 3.78 2.49 9.19
C GLN A 77 3.06 1.13 9.09
N ILE A 78 2.03 0.93 9.92
CA ILE A 78 1.21 -0.28 9.87
C ILE A 78 -0.12 0.08 9.22
N HIS A 79 -0.48 -0.63 8.15
CA HIS A 79 -1.68 -0.37 7.36
C HIS A 79 -2.56 -1.60 7.32
N LEU A 80 -3.86 -1.38 7.20
CA LEU A 80 -4.85 -2.44 7.00
C LEU A 80 -5.10 -2.60 5.51
N ASP A 81 -4.90 -3.81 5.00
CA ASP A 81 -5.02 -4.18 3.59
C ASP A 81 -6.21 -5.12 3.40
N PRO A 82 -7.30 -4.67 2.74
CA PRO A 82 -8.45 -5.51 2.47
C PRO A 82 -8.10 -6.67 1.52
N THR A 83 -8.57 -7.87 1.86
CA THR A 83 -8.51 -9.03 0.97
C THR A 83 -9.61 -8.98 -0.10
N ILE A 84 -10.68 -8.24 0.18
CA ILE A 84 -11.82 -8.03 -0.71
C ILE A 84 -11.63 -6.77 -1.57
N SER A 85 -12.20 -6.78 -2.78
CA SER A 85 -12.30 -5.59 -3.61
C SER A 85 -13.48 -4.73 -3.17
N TYR A 86 -13.22 -3.44 -2.90
CA TYR A 86 -14.27 -2.45 -2.63
C TYR A 86 -14.94 -2.01 -3.93
N GLY A 87 -15.95 -2.75 -4.36
CA GLY A 87 -16.74 -2.43 -5.54
C GLY A 87 -17.75 -1.31 -5.31
N ILE A 88 -17.28 -0.07 -5.12
CA ILE A 88 -18.19 1.08 -5.14
C ILE A 88 -18.39 1.50 -6.61
N ILE A 89 -19.64 1.40 -7.06
CA ILE A 89 -20.00 1.73 -8.44
C ILE A 89 -19.90 3.24 -8.64
N GLY A 90 -19.31 3.64 -9.76
CA GLY A 90 -19.29 5.05 -10.18
C GLY A 90 -17.95 5.55 -10.68
N GLY A 91 -16.89 4.76 -10.58
CA GLY A 91 -15.56 5.09 -11.08
C GLY A 91 -14.46 4.34 -10.34
N HIS A 92 -13.21 4.64 -10.68
CA HIS A 92 -12.03 4.04 -10.04
C HIS A 92 -11.18 5.08 -9.33
N THR A 93 -11.14 6.32 -9.84
CA THR A 93 -10.21 7.33 -9.36
C THR A 93 -10.88 8.29 -8.36
N PRO A 94 -10.51 8.26 -7.06
CA PRO A 94 -11.18 9.07 -6.04
C PRO A 94 -10.99 10.58 -6.28
N ILE A 95 -12.09 11.35 -6.28
CA ILE A 95 -12.03 12.80 -6.54
C ILE A 95 -11.18 13.56 -5.51
N VAL A 96 -11.11 13.04 -4.28
CA VAL A 96 -10.35 13.62 -3.18
C VAL A 96 -8.83 13.44 -3.32
N GLU A 97 -8.37 12.63 -4.29
CA GLU A 97 -6.96 12.56 -4.69
C GLU A 97 -6.59 13.73 -5.61
N TYR A 98 -7.50 14.14 -6.50
CA TYR A 98 -7.35 15.34 -7.34
C TYR A 98 -7.52 16.62 -6.52
N LEU A 99 -8.39 16.64 -5.52
CA LEU A 99 -8.67 17.82 -4.70
C LEU A 99 -8.18 17.62 -3.25
N PRO A 100 -6.87 17.81 -2.96
CA PRO A 100 -6.33 17.55 -1.63
C PRO A 100 -6.80 18.55 -0.57
N ASN A 101 -7.21 19.77 -0.96
CA ASN A 101 -7.50 20.88 -0.04
C ASN A 101 -9.00 21.21 0.08
N LEU A 102 -9.85 20.18 0.13
CA LEU A 102 -11.30 20.34 0.31
C LEU A 102 -11.67 20.81 1.73
N SER A 103 -12.57 21.80 1.82
CA SER A 103 -13.19 22.24 3.08
C SER A 103 -14.32 21.29 3.52
N SER A 104 -14.78 21.40 4.77
CA SER A 104 -15.93 20.62 5.25
C SER A 104 -17.21 20.87 4.42
N ASN A 105 -17.38 22.07 3.87
CA ASN A 105 -18.51 22.39 2.99
C ASN A 105 -18.39 21.71 1.62
N ASP A 106 -17.17 21.55 1.12
CA ASP A 106 -16.93 20.84 -0.14
C ASP A 106 -17.23 19.35 0.00
N TYR A 107 -16.78 18.71 1.08
CA TYR A 107 -17.15 17.32 1.39
C TYR A 107 -18.67 17.14 1.50
N LYS A 108 -19.38 18.05 2.19
CA LYS A 108 -20.85 18.03 2.25
C LYS A 108 -21.49 18.17 0.87
N SER A 109 -20.94 19.03 0.01
CA SER A 109 -21.43 19.23 -1.36
C SER A 109 -21.22 17.99 -2.23
N LEU A 110 -20.05 17.35 -2.16
CA LEU A 110 -19.73 16.11 -2.87
C LEU A 110 -20.64 14.95 -2.42
N ARG A 111 -20.83 14.80 -1.11
CA ARG A 111 -21.74 13.80 -0.50
C ARG A 111 -23.18 13.93 -0.99
N ASN A 112 -23.73 15.14 -0.89
CA ASN A 112 -25.10 15.42 -1.33
C ASN A 112 -25.30 15.17 -2.83
N LYS A 113 -24.23 15.31 -3.62
CA LYS A 113 -24.25 15.07 -5.07
C LYS A 113 -23.86 13.64 -5.45
N ARG A 114 -23.48 12.80 -4.48
CA ARG A 114 -22.97 11.43 -4.71
C ARG A 114 -21.86 11.39 -5.77
N ILE A 115 -20.92 12.33 -5.64
CA ILE A 115 -19.71 12.45 -6.48
C ILE A 115 -18.51 12.02 -5.65
N MET A 116 -18.04 10.79 -5.83
CA MET A 116 -16.87 10.21 -5.15
C MET A 116 -15.67 10.06 -6.09
N TYR A 117 -15.91 9.99 -7.40
CA TYR A 117 -14.90 9.73 -8.41
C TYR A 117 -14.79 10.88 -9.41
N ILE A 118 -13.56 11.13 -9.88
CA ILE A 118 -13.35 12.08 -10.98
C ILE A 118 -13.94 11.55 -12.30
N ASP A 119 -14.01 10.22 -12.45
CA ASP A 119 -14.71 9.46 -13.49
C ASP A 119 -16.14 9.98 -13.78
N GLN A 120 -16.80 10.52 -12.75
CA GLN A 120 -18.18 11.01 -12.84
C GLN A 120 -18.28 12.41 -13.46
N LEU A 121 -17.14 13.08 -13.65
CA LEU A 121 -17.03 14.46 -14.10
C LEU A 121 -16.29 14.59 -15.43
N VAL A 122 -15.75 13.51 -15.97
CA VAL A 122 -14.93 13.52 -17.19
C VAL A 122 -15.66 12.88 -18.37
N SER A 123 -15.11 13.07 -19.56
CA SER A 123 -15.55 12.39 -20.77
C SER A 123 -15.24 10.89 -20.74
N ALA A 124 -15.89 10.13 -21.62
CA ALA A 124 -15.80 8.68 -21.65
C ALA A 124 -14.40 8.13 -21.98
N ASP A 125 -13.51 8.95 -22.54
CA ASP A 125 -12.11 8.63 -22.82
C ASP A 125 -11.16 9.07 -21.69
N GLY A 126 -11.69 9.59 -20.57
CA GLY A 126 -10.87 10.00 -19.43
C GLY A 126 -10.02 11.26 -19.64
N ASN A 127 -10.14 11.93 -20.78
CA ASN A 127 -9.22 13.02 -21.19
C ASN A 127 -9.73 14.43 -20.88
N TYR A 128 -11.05 14.64 -20.83
CA TYR A 128 -11.66 15.97 -20.75
C TYR A 128 -12.57 16.11 -19.54
N LEU A 129 -12.45 17.22 -18.82
CA LEU A 129 -13.42 17.60 -17.81
C LEU A 129 -14.71 18.11 -18.48
N LEU A 130 -15.86 17.57 -18.06
CA LEU A 130 -17.16 18.05 -18.51
C LEU A 130 -17.45 19.47 -18.02
N THR A 131 -18.34 20.20 -18.68
CA THR A 131 -18.88 21.44 -18.14
C THR A 131 -19.84 21.15 -16.98
N TRP A 132 -20.00 22.10 -16.06
CA TRP A 132 -20.95 21.92 -14.95
C TRP A 132 -22.40 21.69 -15.42
N ASN A 133 -22.79 22.27 -16.57
CA ASN A 133 -24.10 22.05 -17.16
C ASN A 133 -24.25 20.65 -17.73
N GLU A 134 -23.19 20.09 -18.34
CA GLU A 134 -23.17 18.70 -18.77
C GLU A 134 -23.25 17.75 -17.58
N VAL A 135 -22.50 18.03 -16.50
CA VAL A 135 -22.57 17.25 -15.25
C VAL A 135 -23.99 17.29 -14.67
N LYS A 136 -24.66 18.45 -14.65
CA LYS A 136 -26.08 18.56 -14.25
C LYS A 136 -26.97 17.69 -15.13
N ARG A 137 -26.85 17.83 -16.45
CA ARG A 137 -27.67 17.10 -17.44
C ARG A 137 -27.53 15.59 -17.29
N LEU A 138 -26.31 15.09 -17.13
CA LEU A 138 -26.02 13.66 -16.96
C LEU A 138 -26.51 13.11 -15.61
N ASN A 139 -26.85 13.98 -14.66
CA ASN A 139 -27.43 13.60 -13.37
C ASN A 139 -28.90 14.03 -13.27
N ASN A 140 -29.64 14.00 -14.38
CA ASN A 140 -31.07 14.33 -14.49
C ASN A 140 -31.43 15.70 -13.89
N ASN A 141 -30.50 16.67 -13.97
CA ASN A 141 -30.62 18.00 -13.37
C ASN A 141 -30.93 18.01 -11.86
N ASN A 142 -30.63 16.91 -11.15
CA ASN A 142 -30.84 16.80 -9.71
C ASN A 142 -29.95 17.77 -8.89
N PHE A 143 -28.85 18.25 -9.48
CA PHE A 143 -27.96 19.19 -8.80
C PHE A 143 -28.49 20.63 -8.89
N LYS A 144 -29.12 21.09 -7.81
CA LYS A 144 -29.61 22.46 -7.64
C LYS A 144 -28.49 23.44 -7.25
N GLY A 145 -28.68 24.72 -7.55
CA GLY A 145 -27.80 25.82 -7.14
C GLY A 145 -26.64 26.15 -8.11
N PRO A 146 -25.77 27.11 -7.71
CA PRO A 146 -24.64 27.57 -8.51
C PRO A 146 -23.55 26.50 -8.65
N LYS A 147 -22.59 26.75 -9.56
CA LYS A 147 -21.38 25.94 -9.71
C LYS A 147 -20.60 25.89 -8.40
N PRO A 148 -20.34 24.70 -7.80
CA PRO A 148 -19.59 24.57 -6.57
C PRO A 148 -18.14 25.08 -6.69
N ASN A 149 -17.56 25.57 -5.59
CA ASN A 149 -16.18 26.04 -5.57
C ASN A 149 -15.17 24.92 -5.84
N TRP A 150 -15.36 23.72 -5.27
CA TRP A 150 -14.51 22.56 -5.58
C TRP A 150 -14.48 22.22 -7.08
N PHE A 151 -15.56 22.48 -7.82
CA PHE A 151 -15.59 22.24 -9.27
C PHE A 151 -14.84 23.34 -10.04
N LYS A 152 -14.92 24.61 -9.57
CA LYS A 152 -14.13 25.71 -10.13
C LYS A 152 -12.64 25.50 -9.92
N LEU A 153 -12.23 25.01 -8.75
CA LEU A 153 -10.84 24.64 -8.49
C LEU A 153 -10.37 23.58 -9.48
N LEU A 154 -11.21 22.56 -9.71
CA LEU A 154 -10.90 21.51 -10.67
C LEU A 154 -10.74 22.07 -12.11
N GLU A 155 -11.63 22.96 -12.54
CA GLU A 155 -11.51 23.66 -13.83
C GLU A 155 -10.21 24.47 -13.94
N ASN A 156 -9.83 25.19 -12.89
CA ASN A 156 -8.73 26.15 -12.94
C ASN A 156 -7.35 25.50 -12.76
N GLU A 157 -7.23 24.48 -11.92
CA GLU A 157 -5.94 23.89 -11.51
C GLU A 157 -5.61 22.59 -12.25
N PHE A 158 -6.61 21.88 -12.78
CA PHE A 158 -6.44 20.55 -13.35
C PHE A 158 -6.82 20.46 -14.84
N THR A 159 -6.93 21.59 -15.53
CA THR A 159 -7.12 21.63 -16.98
C THR A 159 -6.08 22.51 -17.67
N LEU A 160 -5.62 22.09 -18.87
CA LEU A 160 -4.54 22.73 -19.63
C LEU A 160 -5.03 23.73 -20.68
N SER A 161 -6.34 23.77 -20.97
CA SER A 161 -6.85 24.48 -22.15
C SER A 161 -8.27 24.97 -21.97
N ASN A 162 -8.70 25.91 -22.84
CA ASN A 162 -10.10 26.31 -22.99
C ASN A 162 -11.02 25.13 -23.40
N TYR A 163 -10.44 24.01 -23.84
CA TYR A 163 -11.11 22.76 -24.18
C TYR A 163 -11.21 21.78 -23.00
N ARG A 164 -10.76 22.17 -21.81
CA ARG A 164 -10.89 21.41 -20.55
C ARG A 164 -10.14 20.07 -20.57
N THR A 165 -9.07 19.97 -21.35
CA THR A 165 -8.16 18.82 -21.34
C THR A 165 -7.56 18.68 -19.94
N LEU A 166 -7.65 17.49 -19.35
CA LEU A 166 -7.06 17.23 -18.04
C LEU A 166 -5.53 17.30 -18.10
N THR A 167 -4.93 17.83 -17.03
CA THR A 167 -3.47 17.77 -16.82
C THR A 167 -2.98 16.33 -16.70
N HIS A 168 -3.79 15.47 -16.08
CA HIS A 168 -3.55 14.05 -15.89
C HIS A 168 -4.79 13.26 -16.31
N PRO A 169 -4.85 12.79 -17.57
CA PRO A 169 -5.92 11.92 -18.05
C PRO A 169 -6.05 10.62 -17.25
N LEU A 170 -7.25 10.04 -17.25
CA LEU A 170 -7.50 8.74 -16.62
C LEU A 170 -7.08 7.61 -17.58
N ASN A 171 -6.25 6.68 -17.12
CA ASN A 171 -5.58 5.67 -17.97
C ASN A 171 -6.34 4.33 -18.12
N ASP A 172 -7.50 4.15 -17.47
CA ASP A 172 -8.17 2.85 -17.38
C ASP A 172 -9.36 2.70 -18.33
N ASN A 173 -9.67 1.44 -18.70
CA ASN A 173 -10.83 1.02 -19.51
C ASN A 173 -12.15 1.47 -18.86
N TYR A 174 -12.53 2.70 -19.20
CA TYR A 174 -13.65 3.40 -18.63
C TYR A 174 -14.97 2.84 -19.16
N THR A 175 -15.87 2.51 -18.24
CA THR A 175 -17.27 2.26 -18.54
C THR A 175 -18.11 3.38 -17.92
N ILE A 176 -18.86 4.09 -18.75
CA ILE A 176 -19.81 5.12 -18.31
C ILE A 176 -20.77 4.47 -17.31
N PRO A 177 -20.84 4.91 -16.04
CA PRO A 177 -21.78 4.36 -15.07
C PRO A 177 -23.21 4.33 -15.63
N ALA A 178 -23.92 3.22 -15.50
CA ALA A 178 -25.27 3.02 -16.06
C ALA A 178 -26.26 4.17 -15.73
N ARG A 179 -26.10 4.81 -14.56
CA ARG A 179 -26.89 6.00 -14.18
C ARG A 179 -26.70 7.21 -15.10
N LEU A 180 -25.51 7.38 -15.70
CA LEU A 180 -25.18 8.44 -16.67
C LEU A 180 -25.58 8.06 -18.11
N GLN A 181 -26.01 6.81 -18.31
CA GLN A 181 -26.59 6.33 -19.57
C GLN A 181 -28.09 6.62 -19.64
N GLN A 182 -28.73 6.99 -18.53
CA GLN A 182 -30.13 7.38 -18.52
C GLN A 182 -30.36 8.61 -19.39
N ILE A 183 -31.27 8.46 -20.35
CA ILE A 183 -31.69 9.51 -21.27
C ILE A 183 -32.63 10.42 -20.45
N PRO A 184 -32.36 11.73 -20.36
CA PRO A 184 -33.28 12.67 -19.72
C PRO A 184 -34.66 12.62 -20.40
N ASP A 185 -35.72 12.91 -19.65
CA ASP A 185 -37.09 13.00 -20.19
C ASP A 185 -37.13 13.92 -21.43
N GLN A 186 -37.62 13.38 -22.55
CA GLN A 186 -37.71 14.09 -23.82
C GLN A 186 -39.04 14.84 -23.93
N SER A 187 -39.00 16.01 -24.56
CA SER A 187 -40.23 16.71 -24.95
C SER A 187 -40.76 16.09 -26.24
N LEU A 188 -41.93 15.46 -26.18
CA LEU A 188 -42.56 14.79 -27.33
C LEU A 188 -42.96 15.78 -28.42
N GLY A 189 -42.86 15.37 -29.68
CA GLY A 189 -43.35 16.11 -30.85
C GLY A 189 -42.29 16.79 -31.72
N ASN A 190 -42.79 17.61 -32.66
CA ASN A 190 -41.97 18.29 -33.67
C ASN A 190 -41.39 19.61 -33.15
N HIS A 191 -40.06 19.67 -33.05
CA HIS A 191 -39.33 20.83 -32.52
C HIS A 191 -38.45 21.47 -33.60
N LYS A 192 -38.69 22.75 -33.89
CA LYS A 192 -37.71 23.57 -34.63
C LYS A 192 -36.57 23.95 -33.70
N LYS A 193 -35.44 23.27 -33.84
CA LYS A 193 -34.22 23.60 -33.09
C LYS A 193 -33.43 24.66 -33.84
N ARG A 194 -33.16 25.80 -33.23
CA ARG A 194 -32.30 26.84 -33.81
C ARG A 194 -30.90 26.71 -33.22
N ASN A 195 -29.90 26.52 -34.08
CA ASN A 195 -28.47 26.54 -33.75
C ASN A 195 -27.95 25.41 -32.84
N GLU A 196 -28.61 24.24 -32.84
CA GLU A 196 -28.15 23.08 -32.09
C GLU A 196 -27.20 22.22 -32.94
N TRP A 197 -26.00 21.94 -32.43
CA TRP A 197 -25.03 21.09 -33.12
C TRP A 197 -25.09 19.68 -32.60
N THR A 198 -25.18 18.72 -33.52
CA THR A 198 -25.33 17.30 -33.23
C THR A 198 -24.26 16.48 -33.92
N TYR A 199 -24.01 15.29 -33.38
CA TYR A 199 -23.06 14.34 -33.95
C TYR A 199 -23.47 12.90 -33.70
N HIS A 200 -23.19 12.03 -34.66
CA HIS A 200 -23.64 10.64 -34.67
C HIS A 200 -22.61 9.73 -35.32
N TRP A 201 -22.52 8.47 -34.88
CA TRP A 201 -21.67 7.48 -35.52
C TRP A 201 -22.43 6.80 -36.67
N ASP A 202 -21.87 6.82 -37.87
CA ASP A 202 -22.37 6.00 -38.99
C ASP A 202 -21.56 4.71 -39.08
N ALA A 203 -22.22 3.58 -38.84
CA ALA A 203 -21.60 2.27 -38.84
C ALA A 203 -21.13 1.81 -40.23
N ARG A 204 -21.79 2.25 -41.30
CA ARG A 204 -21.47 1.86 -42.69
C ARG A 204 -20.18 2.55 -43.13
N LEU A 205 -20.03 3.81 -42.77
CA LEU A 205 -18.85 4.60 -43.12
C LEU A 205 -17.73 4.52 -42.09
N GLN A 206 -18.00 3.96 -40.90
CA GLN A 206 -17.08 3.96 -39.77
C GLN A 206 -16.56 5.37 -39.42
N THR A 207 -17.44 6.37 -39.53
CA THR A 207 -17.09 7.77 -39.27
C THR A 207 -18.15 8.48 -38.43
N CYS A 208 -17.74 9.58 -37.79
CA CYS A 208 -18.66 10.46 -37.07
C CYS A 208 -19.22 11.51 -38.03
N ILE A 209 -20.53 11.54 -38.20
CA ILE A 209 -21.26 12.59 -38.91
C ILE A 209 -21.51 13.74 -37.93
N ILE A 210 -21.28 14.98 -38.37
CA ILE A 210 -21.47 16.19 -37.57
C ILE A 210 -22.38 17.15 -38.34
N GLY A 211 -23.38 17.72 -37.68
CA GLY A 211 -24.29 18.63 -38.35
C GLY A 211 -24.96 19.64 -37.44
N LYS A 212 -25.59 20.62 -38.08
CA LYS A 212 -26.40 21.64 -37.42
C LYS A 212 -27.87 21.27 -37.59
N THR A 213 -28.51 20.89 -36.49
CA THR A 213 -29.92 20.47 -36.46
C THR A 213 -30.84 21.66 -36.70
N TYR A 214 -31.86 21.47 -37.53
CA TYR A 214 -32.90 22.46 -37.78
C TYR A 214 -34.33 21.93 -37.54
N ILE A 215 -34.57 20.63 -37.72
CA ILE A 215 -35.82 19.95 -37.37
C ILE A 215 -35.48 18.71 -36.55
N GLN A 216 -36.20 18.51 -35.45
CA GLN A 216 -36.14 17.29 -34.66
C GLN A 216 -37.57 16.83 -34.37
N ASP A 217 -37.91 15.62 -34.81
CA ASP A 217 -39.16 14.96 -34.46
C ASP A 217 -38.87 13.86 -33.44
N THR A 218 -39.51 13.95 -32.27
CA THR A 218 -39.18 13.10 -31.12
C THR A 218 -40.38 12.25 -30.71
N ASP A 219 -40.24 10.93 -30.82
CA ASP A 219 -41.20 9.93 -30.37
C ASP A 219 -40.81 9.37 -28.97
N THR A 220 -41.53 8.36 -28.46
CA THR A 220 -41.30 7.81 -27.12
C THR A 220 -39.99 7.02 -26.98
N HIS A 221 -39.35 6.61 -28.08
CA HIS A 221 -38.19 5.71 -28.06
C HIS A 221 -37.01 6.18 -28.94
N SER A 222 -37.20 7.20 -29.78
CA SER A 222 -36.26 7.68 -30.77
C SER A 222 -36.56 9.11 -31.24
N SER A 223 -35.56 9.78 -31.79
CA SER A 223 -35.72 11.08 -32.45
C SER A 223 -35.18 11.01 -33.88
N ILE A 224 -35.98 11.47 -34.84
CA ILE A 224 -35.51 11.75 -36.20
C ILE A 224 -34.97 13.18 -36.22
N THR A 225 -33.69 13.32 -36.50
CA THR A 225 -32.96 14.59 -36.52
C THR A 225 -32.60 14.92 -37.96
N ILE A 226 -33.05 16.07 -38.45
CA ILE A 226 -32.67 16.59 -39.75
C ILE A 226 -31.67 17.73 -39.54
N MET A 227 -30.50 17.59 -40.17
CA MET A 227 -29.36 18.49 -39.97
C MET A 227 -28.66 18.90 -41.26
N GLU A 228 -28.13 20.12 -41.29
CA GLU A 228 -27.16 20.60 -42.28
C GLU A 228 -25.81 19.93 -41.98
N HIS A 229 -25.21 19.22 -42.93
CA HIS A 229 -23.97 18.46 -42.73
C HIS A 229 -22.72 19.35 -42.76
N TYR A 230 -21.80 19.14 -41.83
CA TYR A 230 -20.52 19.87 -41.73
C TYR A 230 -19.34 18.91 -41.66
N LEU A 231 -18.22 19.31 -42.28
CA LEU A 231 -16.98 18.53 -42.32
C LEU A 231 -15.90 19.17 -41.44
N PRO A 232 -15.05 18.37 -40.78
CA PRO A 232 -13.82 18.87 -40.16
C PRO A 232 -12.91 19.51 -41.21
N TYR A 233 -12.44 20.73 -40.95
CA TYR A 233 -11.42 21.38 -41.77
C TYR A 233 -10.05 20.71 -41.55
N ASN A 234 -9.29 20.50 -42.62
CA ASN A 234 -8.05 19.74 -42.56
C ASN A 234 -6.93 20.57 -41.88
N ASN A 235 -6.36 20.03 -40.78
CA ASN A 235 -5.42 20.75 -39.91
C ASN A 235 -4.05 21.05 -40.56
N SER A 236 -3.71 20.41 -41.68
CA SER A 236 -2.41 20.53 -42.37
C SER A 236 -2.12 21.91 -42.98
N LEU A 237 -3.08 22.84 -42.93
CA LEU A 237 -2.98 24.20 -43.49
C LEU A 237 -3.06 25.32 -42.43
N ILE A 238 -3.08 24.98 -41.14
CA ILE A 238 -3.07 25.97 -40.04
C ILE A 238 -1.62 26.48 -39.88
N PRO A 239 -1.34 27.80 -39.97
CA PRO A 239 0.03 28.34 -39.90
C PRO A 239 0.76 27.91 -38.61
N ASN A 240 2.03 27.52 -38.74
CA ASN A 240 2.96 27.01 -37.70
C ASN A 240 3.25 27.95 -36.50
N ASN A 241 2.50 29.04 -36.31
CA ASN A 241 2.71 29.98 -35.19
C ASN A 241 2.09 29.49 -33.86
N PHE A 242 1.53 28.28 -33.81
CA PHE A 242 1.05 27.66 -32.58
C PHE A 242 2.06 26.59 -32.14
N THR A 243 2.80 26.84 -31.07
CA THR A 243 3.62 25.82 -30.39
C THR A 243 2.68 24.79 -29.75
N VAL A 244 2.43 23.68 -30.45
CA VAL A 244 1.50 22.63 -30.00
C VAL A 244 2.29 21.53 -29.29
N GLN A 245 1.97 21.27 -28.02
CA GLN A 245 2.54 20.15 -27.24
C GLN A 245 1.79 18.80 -27.43
N SER A 246 0.66 18.74 -28.15
CA SER A 246 0.02 17.47 -28.57
C SER A 246 -1.15 17.68 -29.56
N SER A 247 -1.43 16.69 -30.41
CA SER A 247 -2.56 16.66 -31.36
C SER A 247 -3.95 16.69 -30.69
N HIS A 248 -4.02 16.44 -29.37
CA HIS A 248 -5.24 16.40 -28.58
C HIS A 248 -5.74 17.80 -28.15
N SER A 249 -4.97 18.86 -28.36
CA SER A 249 -5.31 20.22 -27.91
C SER A 249 -5.83 21.16 -29.02
N LEU A 250 -5.94 20.68 -30.26
CA LEU A 250 -6.39 21.50 -31.40
C LEU A 250 -7.93 21.61 -31.46
N PRO A 251 -8.49 22.83 -31.66
CA PRO A 251 -9.92 22.99 -31.90
C PRO A 251 -10.36 22.28 -33.17
N LEU A 252 -11.57 21.71 -33.13
CA LEU A 252 -12.25 21.27 -34.33
C LEU A 252 -12.88 22.48 -35.04
N ILE A 253 -12.45 22.74 -36.27
CA ILE A 253 -13.05 23.73 -37.17
C ILE A 253 -13.99 23.01 -38.13
N LEU A 254 -15.21 23.52 -38.29
CA LEU A 254 -16.28 22.91 -39.09
C LEU A 254 -16.65 23.84 -40.25
N THR A 255 -16.71 23.28 -41.46
CA THR A 255 -17.15 23.97 -42.68
C THR A 255 -18.37 23.26 -43.29
N PRO A 256 -19.28 23.99 -43.95
CA PRO A 256 -20.44 23.39 -44.60
C PRO A 256 -20.01 22.34 -45.63
N CYS A 257 -20.66 21.18 -45.62
CA CYS A 257 -20.41 20.15 -46.63
C CYS A 257 -20.87 20.65 -48.01
N PRO A 258 -20.02 20.58 -49.06
CA PRO A 258 -20.40 21.03 -50.40
C PRO A 258 -21.41 20.10 -51.10
N GLY A 259 -21.72 18.96 -50.48
CA GLY A 259 -22.50 17.86 -51.05
C GLY A 259 -21.70 16.56 -50.94
N CYS A 260 -22.26 15.53 -50.32
CA CYS A 260 -21.65 14.20 -50.25
C CYS A 260 -22.71 13.11 -50.46
N HIS A 261 -22.29 11.86 -50.52
CA HIS A 261 -23.17 10.70 -50.72
C HIS A 261 -24.19 10.49 -49.58
N LEU A 262 -24.05 11.17 -48.44
CA LEU A 262 -25.02 11.14 -47.34
C LEU A 262 -26.18 12.14 -47.53
N ASN A 263 -26.11 13.00 -48.56
CA ASN A 263 -27.12 14.01 -48.81
C ASN A 263 -28.46 13.36 -49.18
N ASP A 264 -29.50 13.64 -48.38
CA ASP A 264 -30.85 13.21 -48.68
C ASP A 264 -31.54 14.26 -49.56
N HIS A 265 -31.57 13.95 -50.86
CA HIS A 265 -32.19 14.78 -51.89
C HIS A 265 -33.72 14.86 -51.78
N SER A 266 -34.36 14.05 -50.93
CA SER A 266 -35.81 14.15 -50.65
C SER A 266 -36.13 15.24 -49.62
N LEU A 267 -35.13 15.68 -48.84
CA LEU A 267 -35.26 16.66 -47.77
C LEU A 267 -34.97 18.08 -48.22
N ILE A 268 -35.26 18.41 -49.48
CA ILE A 268 -35.04 19.75 -50.05
C ILE A 268 -35.84 20.77 -49.23
N LEU A 269 -35.13 21.43 -48.32
CA LEU A 269 -35.61 22.59 -47.59
C LEU A 269 -35.79 23.76 -48.54
N GLN A 270 -36.73 24.65 -48.20
CA GLN A 270 -36.98 25.95 -48.83
C GLN A 270 -35.79 26.95 -48.75
N ASP A 271 -34.57 26.52 -48.39
CA ASP A 271 -33.39 27.36 -48.22
C ASP A 271 -32.25 26.90 -49.15
N ALA A 272 -32.08 27.60 -50.28
CA ALA A 272 -31.07 27.32 -51.30
C ALA A 272 -29.60 27.41 -50.81
N ARG A 273 -29.37 27.83 -49.55
CA ARG A 273 -28.04 27.94 -48.96
C ARG A 273 -27.52 26.62 -48.38
N ILE A 274 -28.40 25.65 -48.10
CA ILE A 274 -28.03 24.33 -47.56
C ILE A 274 -27.73 23.38 -48.71
N LYS A 275 -26.46 22.97 -48.85
CA LYS A 275 -26.01 22.09 -49.93
C LYS A 275 -26.06 20.60 -49.59
N CYS A 276 -26.11 20.26 -48.30
CA CYS A 276 -26.13 18.89 -47.83
C CYS A 276 -26.99 18.75 -46.56
N SER A 277 -28.11 18.03 -46.68
CA SER A 277 -29.02 17.70 -45.59
C SER A 277 -28.97 16.21 -45.30
N ILE A 278 -28.96 15.83 -44.02
CA ILE A 278 -28.97 14.42 -43.59
C ILE A 278 -30.13 14.26 -42.60
N SER A 279 -30.95 13.22 -42.79
CA SER A 279 -31.89 12.73 -41.78
C SER A 279 -31.29 11.51 -41.08
N MET A 280 -31.30 11.52 -39.75
CA MET A 280 -30.84 10.39 -38.94
C MET A 280 -31.82 10.10 -37.81
N ARG A 281 -32.16 8.81 -37.65
CA ARG A 281 -32.89 8.33 -36.47
C ARG A 281 -31.91 7.98 -35.36
N THR A 282 -32.13 8.51 -34.17
CA THR A 282 -31.22 8.34 -33.03
C THR A 282 -32.01 8.07 -31.76
N ASN A 283 -31.56 7.11 -30.95
CA ASN A 283 -32.20 6.84 -29.65
C ASN A 283 -31.73 7.83 -28.57
N ARG A 284 -30.61 8.52 -28.81
CA ARG A 284 -30.03 9.55 -27.94
C ARG A 284 -29.42 10.67 -28.77
N LEU A 285 -29.95 11.88 -28.63
CA LEU A 285 -29.38 13.07 -29.26
C LEU A 285 -28.06 13.46 -28.57
N SER A 286 -26.96 13.48 -29.34
CA SER A 286 -25.64 13.90 -28.86
C SER A 286 -25.32 15.29 -29.36
N THR A 287 -25.07 16.22 -28.43
CA THR A 287 -24.95 17.65 -28.73
C THR A 287 -23.64 18.24 -28.24
N PHE A 288 -23.17 19.30 -28.91
CA PHE A 288 -22.04 20.13 -28.50
C PHE A 288 -22.31 21.60 -28.85
N ASN A 289 -21.43 22.48 -28.37
CA ASN A 289 -21.53 23.92 -28.65
C ASN A 289 -20.36 24.38 -29.53
N THR A 290 -20.55 25.51 -30.20
CA THR A 290 -19.49 26.24 -30.91
C THR A 290 -19.19 27.56 -30.21
N PHE A 291 -17.96 28.05 -30.30
CA PHE A 291 -17.61 29.38 -29.83
C PHE A 291 -18.33 30.46 -30.63
N ASN A 292 -18.85 31.46 -29.93
CA ASN A 292 -19.40 32.67 -30.55
C ASN A 292 -18.29 33.42 -31.31
N HIS A 293 -18.63 34.08 -32.43
CA HIS A 293 -17.74 34.92 -33.22
C HIS A 293 -16.96 35.98 -32.41
N LEU A 294 -17.54 36.44 -31.28
CA LEU A 294 -16.88 37.41 -30.39
C LEU A 294 -15.83 36.78 -29.46
N ASN A 295 -15.83 35.46 -29.29
CA ASN A 295 -14.91 34.73 -28.40
C ASN A 295 -13.48 34.74 -28.96
N GLN A 296 -12.48 34.81 -28.07
CA GLN A 296 -11.07 34.80 -28.45
C GLN A 296 -10.67 33.54 -29.22
N GLU A 297 -11.20 32.37 -28.87
CA GLU A 297 -10.92 31.12 -29.59
C GLU A 297 -11.41 31.14 -31.03
N HIS A 298 -12.55 31.80 -31.29
CA HIS A 298 -13.03 31.98 -32.67
C HIS A 298 -12.17 33.00 -33.43
N LYS A 299 -11.79 34.10 -32.77
CA LYS A 299 -10.96 35.16 -33.35
C LYS A 299 -9.57 34.69 -33.78
N LYS A 300 -9.00 33.67 -33.12
CA LYS A 300 -7.72 33.05 -33.52
C LYS A 300 -7.73 32.54 -34.97
N PHE A 301 -8.89 32.19 -35.50
CA PHE A 301 -9.05 31.61 -36.84
C PHE A 301 -9.68 32.57 -37.85
N LYS A 302 -9.80 33.86 -37.51
CA LYS A 302 -10.42 34.89 -38.37
C LYS A 302 -9.74 35.02 -39.74
N ASN A 303 -8.45 34.72 -39.82
CA ASN A 303 -7.65 34.87 -41.04
C ASN A 303 -7.68 33.63 -41.95
N LEU A 304 -8.45 32.59 -41.63
CA LEU A 304 -8.61 31.45 -42.52
C LEU A 304 -9.37 31.85 -43.80
N PRO A 305 -9.00 31.32 -44.98
CA PRO A 305 -9.67 31.61 -46.25
C PRO A 305 -10.99 30.84 -46.38
N LEU A 306 -11.88 30.99 -45.38
CA LEU A 306 -13.14 30.27 -45.28
C LEU A 306 -14.30 31.26 -45.21
N SER A 307 -15.27 31.13 -46.13
CA SER A 307 -16.44 32.01 -46.20
C SER A 307 -17.46 31.80 -45.07
N LYS A 308 -17.60 30.56 -44.59
CA LYS A 308 -18.46 30.17 -43.45
C LYS A 308 -17.79 29.03 -42.69
N TYR A 309 -17.46 29.26 -41.42
CA TYR A 309 -16.89 28.23 -40.54
C TYR A 309 -17.33 28.41 -39.09
N TYR A 310 -17.20 27.34 -38.31
CA TYR A 310 -17.48 27.34 -36.88
C TYR A 310 -16.34 26.66 -36.12
N VAL A 311 -16.06 27.14 -34.91
CA VAL A 311 -15.06 26.55 -34.02
C VAL A 311 -15.78 25.83 -32.90
N SER A 312 -15.59 24.51 -32.81
CA SER A 312 -16.19 23.66 -31.80
C SER A 312 -15.59 23.92 -30.42
N THR A 313 -16.42 23.80 -29.38
CA THR A 313 -15.96 23.77 -27.98
C THR A 313 -15.32 22.44 -27.57
N LYS A 314 -15.37 21.42 -28.44
CA LYS A 314 -14.82 20.08 -28.25
C LYS A 314 -13.91 19.67 -29.41
N PRO A 315 -12.75 19.04 -29.15
CA PRO A 315 -11.89 18.53 -30.22
C PRO A 315 -12.52 17.33 -30.95
N LEU A 316 -12.06 17.07 -32.18
CA LEU A 316 -12.64 16.06 -33.07
C LEU A 316 -12.61 14.64 -32.48
N HIS A 317 -11.49 14.25 -31.88
CA HIS A 317 -11.34 12.90 -31.34
C HIS A 317 -12.32 12.63 -30.18
N GLN A 318 -12.58 13.62 -29.32
CA GLN A 318 -13.57 13.50 -28.25
C GLN A 318 -14.98 13.29 -28.81
N ILE A 319 -15.35 14.04 -29.86
CA ILE A 319 -16.64 13.90 -30.54
C ILE A 319 -16.75 12.50 -31.18
N ARG A 320 -15.70 12.04 -31.88
CA ARG A 320 -15.66 10.71 -32.50
C ARG A 320 -15.77 9.58 -31.48
N HIS A 321 -14.96 9.64 -30.41
CA HIS A 321 -14.97 8.64 -29.34
C HIS A 321 -16.33 8.57 -28.65
N SER A 322 -16.91 9.73 -28.32
CA SER A 322 -18.25 9.84 -27.74
C SER A 322 -19.32 9.22 -28.65
N ALA A 323 -19.30 9.56 -29.94
CA ALA A 323 -20.25 9.01 -30.92
C ALA A 323 -20.18 7.48 -30.98
N TYR A 324 -18.96 6.94 -31.08
CA TYR A 324 -18.73 5.51 -31.17
C TYR A 324 -19.11 4.76 -29.90
N SER A 325 -18.78 5.31 -28.73
CA SER A 325 -19.13 4.73 -27.42
C SER A 325 -20.65 4.64 -27.24
N ILE A 326 -21.38 5.68 -27.64
CA ILE A 326 -22.86 5.70 -27.59
C ILE A 326 -23.43 4.63 -28.53
N TYR A 327 -22.90 4.53 -29.75
CA TYR A 327 -23.28 3.48 -30.70
C TYR A 327 -23.09 2.07 -30.12
N LEU A 328 -21.90 1.76 -29.56
CA LEU A 328 -21.64 0.46 -28.93
C LEU A 328 -22.62 0.14 -27.79
N SER A 329 -22.90 1.13 -26.93
CA SER A 329 -23.83 0.95 -25.80
C SER A 329 -25.27 0.62 -26.23
N GLN A 330 -25.72 1.19 -27.35
CA GLN A 330 -27.08 1.00 -27.87
C GLN A 330 -27.26 -0.33 -28.60
N HIS A 331 -26.19 -0.86 -29.19
CA HIS A 331 -26.21 -2.11 -29.94
C HIS A 331 -25.78 -3.34 -29.12
N HIS A 332 -25.70 -3.21 -27.79
CA HIS A 332 -25.31 -4.29 -26.86
C HIS A 332 -24.03 -5.04 -27.28
N VAL A 333 -23.10 -4.36 -27.95
CA VAL A 333 -21.78 -4.91 -28.24
C VAL A 333 -21.02 -4.85 -26.91
N ASN A 334 -20.95 -5.99 -26.22
CA ASN A 334 -20.34 -6.12 -24.90
C ASN A 334 -18.96 -5.45 -24.85
N ILE A 335 -18.89 -4.28 -24.21
CA ILE A 335 -17.64 -3.83 -23.60
C ILE A 335 -17.40 -4.82 -22.47
N VAL A 336 -16.31 -5.58 -22.56
CA VAL A 336 -15.87 -6.61 -21.61
C VAL A 336 -16.14 -6.17 -20.18
N THR A 337 -17.25 -6.65 -19.60
CA THR A 337 -17.41 -6.73 -18.15
C THR A 337 -16.34 -7.68 -17.62
N PRO A 338 -15.70 -7.39 -16.48
CA PRO A 338 -14.88 -8.40 -15.82
C PRO A 338 -15.79 -9.59 -15.55
N ILE A 339 -15.39 -10.74 -16.07
CA ILE A 339 -16.10 -12.00 -15.93
C ILE A 339 -16.22 -12.28 -14.42
N ILE A 340 -17.39 -12.05 -13.84
CA ILE A 340 -17.79 -12.77 -12.63
C ILE A 340 -18.16 -14.15 -13.16
N THR A 341 -17.21 -15.07 -13.13
CA THR A 341 -17.44 -16.49 -13.38
C THR A 341 -18.37 -16.98 -12.27
N THR A 342 -19.66 -16.98 -12.52
CA THR A 342 -20.57 -17.89 -11.84
C THR A 342 -20.19 -19.28 -12.33
N LEU A 343 -19.49 -20.02 -11.46
CA LEU A 343 -19.17 -21.43 -11.64
C LEU A 343 -20.47 -22.22 -11.69
N ASP A 344 -21.01 -22.43 -12.88
CA ASP A 344 -21.85 -23.59 -13.13
C ASP A 344 -20.95 -24.83 -13.03
N ILE A 345 -21.48 -25.90 -12.46
CA ILE A 345 -20.79 -27.18 -12.25
C ILE A 345 -21.14 -28.11 -13.43
N PRO A 346 -20.18 -28.51 -14.29
CA PRO A 346 -20.33 -29.71 -15.10
C PRO A 346 -19.18 -30.72 -14.94
N SER A 347 -19.55 -31.97 -15.19
CA SER A 347 -18.85 -33.27 -15.18
C SER A 347 -17.32 -33.35 -15.07
N SER A 348 -16.88 -34.25 -14.18
CA SER A 348 -15.52 -34.55 -13.70
C SER A 348 -14.57 -35.30 -14.65
N HIS A 349 -14.68 -35.15 -15.98
CA HIS A 349 -13.86 -35.97 -16.91
C HIS A 349 -13.10 -35.25 -18.02
N ASP A 350 -13.03 -33.91 -18.02
CA ASP A 350 -12.20 -33.18 -19.00
C ASP A 350 -10.82 -32.83 -18.41
N GLN A 351 -9.75 -33.45 -18.92
CA GLN A 351 -8.37 -33.20 -18.50
C GLN A 351 -8.00 -31.70 -18.63
N ASN A 352 -8.55 -31.02 -19.64
CA ASN A 352 -8.34 -29.59 -19.86
C ASN A 352 -9.02 -28.72 -18.79
N HIS A 353 -10.05 -29.23 -18.12
CA HIS A 353 -10.74 -28.49 -17.07
C HIS A 353 -9.95 -28.52 -15.76
N VAL A 354 -9.42 -29.68 -15.37
CA VAL A 354 -8.63 -29.80 -14.14
C VAL A 354 -7.32 -29.01 -14.23
N LEU A 355 -6.64 -29.06 -15.38
CA LEU A 355 -5.45 -28.24 -15.59
C LEU A 355 -5.77 -26.74 -15.56
N ARG A 356 -6.93 -26.33 -16.09
CA ARG A 356 -7.43 -24.95 -15.97
C ARG A 356 -7.71 -24.55 -14.52
N GLN A 357 -8.25 -25.45 -13.70
CA GLN A 357 -8.46 -25.20 -12.28
C GLN A 357 -7.12 -25.03 -11.53
N LEU A 358 -6.15 -25.92 -11.75
CA LEU A 358 -4.81 -25.79 -11.15
C LEU A 358 -4.12 -24.49 -11.56
N SER A 359 -4.19 -24.14 -12.84
CA SER A 359 -3.68 -22.87 -13.37
C SER A 359 -4.33 -21.66 -12.68
N SER A 360 -5.66 -21.66 -12.56
CA SER A 360 -6.41 -20.60 -11.87
C SER A 360 -6.03 -20.47 -10.38
N VAL A 361 -5.76 -21.58 -9.71
CA VAL A 361 -5.27 -21.57 -8.32
C VAL A 361 -3.88 -20.94 -8.25
N ILE A 362 -2.93 -21.36 -9.10
CA ILE A 362 -1.58 -20.78 -9.14
C ILE A 362 -1.62 -19.28 -9.40
N ASP A 363 -2.44 -18.84 -10.37
CA ASP A 363 -2.60 -17.44 -10.74
C ASP A 363 -3.18 -16.59 -9.61
N SER A 364 -4.18 -17.11 -8.92
CA SER A 364 -4.87 -16.37 -7.85
C SER A 364 -4.13 -16.43 -6.51
N ALA A 365 -3.41 -17.52 -6.22
CA ALA A 365 -2.76 -17.76 -4.94
C ALA A 365 -1.34 -17.20 -4.82
N LEU A 366 -0.64 -16.96 -5.94
CA LEU A 366 0.75 -16.48 -5.93
C LEU A 366 0.92 -15.08 -6.53
N LEU A 367 1.78 -14.29 -5.88
CA LEU A 367 2.34 -13.04 -6.40
C LEU A 367 3.81 -13.30 -6.75
N CYS A 368 4.08 -13.49 -8.04
CA CYS A 368 5.41 -13.71 -8.61
C CYS A 368 5.40 -13.38 -10.11
N ASN A 369 6.59 -13.42 -10.73
CA ASN A 369 6.75 -13.29 -12.18
C ASN A 369 5.94 -14.36 -12.94
N ASP A 370 5.26 -13.98 -14.02
CA ASP A 370 4.41 -14.90 -14.79
C ASP A 370 5.20 -16.10 -15.35
N ASN A 371 6.49 -15.95 -15.64
CA ASN A 371 7.35 -17.07 -16.04
C ASN A 371 7.44 -18.17 -14.97
N ILE A 372 7.45 -17.79 -13.69
CA ILE A 372 7.46 -18.77 -12.59
C ILE A 372 6.14 -19.52 -12.55
N LYS A 373 5.02 -18.83 -12.75
CA LYS A 373 3.70 -19.46 -12.81
C LYS A 373 3.62 -20.45 -13.96
N LEU A 374 4.12 -20.07 -15.15
CA LEU A 374 4.18 -20.95 -16.32
C LEU A 374 5.02 -22.21 -16.04
N ILE A 375 6.18 -22.09 -15.37
CA ILE A 375 6.99 -23.25 -14.96
C ILE A 375 6.21 -24.18 -14.03
N LEU A 376 5.52 -23.63 -13.02
CA LEU A 376 4.71 -24.44 -12.10
C LEU A 376 3.55 -25.14 -12.83
N ILE A 377 2.90 -24.47 -13.77
CA ILE A 377 1.81 -25.04 -14.60
C ILE A 377 2.36 -26.14 -15.51
N GLU A 378 3.55 -25.97 -16.08
CA GLU A 378 4.21 -26.98 -16.92
C GLU A 378 4.58 -28.23 -16.10
N ILE A 379 5.07 -28.05 -14.88
CA ILE A 379 5.31 -29.17 -13.96
C ILE A 379 3.98 -29.86 -13.62
N ALA A 380 2.94 -29.10 -13.30
CA ALA A 380 1.63 -29.66 -12.97
C ALA A 380 1.03 -30.47 -14.13
N SER A 381 1.20 -30.03 -15.38
CA SER A 381 0.72 -30.76 -16.56
C SER A 381 1.46 -32.08 -16.77
N LYS A 382 2.78 -32.12 -16.50
CA LYS A 382 3.59 -33.35 -16.54
C LYS A 382 3.23 -34.33 -15.44
N PHE A 383 2.81 -33.84 -14.27
CA PHE A 383 2.37 -34.67 -13.15
C PHE A 383 0.91 -35.13 -13.23
N PHE A 384 0.12 -34.55 -14.14
CA PHE A 384 -1.33 -34.75 -14.19
C PHE A 384 -1.79 -36.21 -14.29
N SER A 385 -1.04 -37.06 -14.99
CA SER A 385 -1.37 -38.47 -15.21
C SER A 385 -0.99 -39.40 -14.05
N PHE A 386 -0.37 -38.88 -12.99
CA PHE A 386 0.17 -39.67 -11.88
C PHE A 386 -0.58 -39.37 -10.59
N THR A 387 -0.62 -40.34 -9.68
CA THR A 387 -1.35 -40.23 -8.41
C THR A 387 -0.50 -40.44 -7.17
N ASN A 388 0.67 -41.09 -7.28
CA ASN A 388 1.55 -41.36 -6.15
C ASN A 388 2.89 -40.65 -6.38
N PHE A 389 3.34 -39.88 -5.40
CA PHE A 389 4.55 -39.07 -5.53
C PHE A 389 5.46 -39.18 -4.31
N GLN A 390 6.76 -39.01 -4.56
CA GLN A 390 7.79 -38.90 -3.53
C GLN A 390 8.70 -37.71 -3.82
N PHE A 391 8.85 -36.82 -2.84
CA PHE A 391 9.68 -35.62 -2.96
C PHE A 391 10.66 -35.48 -1.82
N TYR A 392 11.81 -34.88 -2.09
CA TYR A 392 12.69 -34.29 -1.08
C TYR A 392 12.60 -32.78 -1.17
N SER A 393 12.52 -32.10 -0.02
CA SER A 393 12.34 -30.65 0.06
C SER A 393 13.25 -30.01 1.10
N ASP A 394 13.77 -28.83 0.80
CA ASP A 394 14.61 -28.07 1.72
C ASP A 394 14.44 -26.55 1.57
N GLY A 395 14.88 -25.80 2.59
CA GLY A 395 14.88 -24.35 2.65
C GLY A 395 16.22 -23.79 3.13
N SER A 396 16.74 -22.78 2.44
CA SER A 396 18.02 -22.15 2.74
C SER A 396 17.86 -20.66 3.00
N VAL A 397 18.53 -20.14 4.02
CA VAL A 397 18.57 -18.71 4.32
C VAL A 397 20.00 -18.27 4.62
N SER A 398 20.40 -17.10 4.12
CA SER A 398 21.67 -16.47 4.48
C SER A 398 21.50 -15.03 4.96
N ASP A 399 22.53 -14.56 5.66
CA ASP A 399 22.70 -13.15 6.04
C ASP A 399 21.51 -12.57 6.82
N ILE A 400 20.84 -13.41 7.64
CA ILE A 400 19.67 -13.03 8.44
C ILE A 400 20.01 -11.82 9.31
N GLY A 401 19.12 -10.82 9.28
CA GLY A 401 19.29 -9.59 10.05
C GLY A 401 20.07 -8.49 9.33
N THR A 402 20.57 -8.75 8.11
CA THR A 402 21.22 -7.74 7.26
C THR A 402 20.34 -7.36 6.06
N ILE A 403 20.71 -6.27 5.37
CA ILE A 403 20.07 -5.88 4.10
C ILE A 403 20.28 -6.87 2.96
N ASN A 404 21.25 -7.79 3.12
CA ASN A 404 21.60 -8.81 2.12
C ASN A 404 20.89 -10.15 2.40
N SER A 405 19.94 -10.20 3.33
CA SER A 405 19.28 -11.45 3.69
C SER A 405 18.53 -12.06 2.52
N LYS A 406 18.81 -13.33 2.23
CA LYS A 406 18.25 -14.09 1.11
C LYS A 406 17.59 -15.36 1.61
N SER A 407 16.41 -15.68 1.07
CA SER A 407 15.65 -16.89 1.38
C SER A 407 15.37 -17.65 0.09
N GLY A 408 15.81 -18.90 0.03
CA GLY A 408 15.59 -19.81 -1.08
C GLY A 408 14.97 -21.11 -0.59
N PHE A 409 14.30 -21.82 -1.48
CA PHE A 409 13.71 -23.13 -1.22
C PHE A 409 13.76 -23.97 -2.49
N GLY A 410 13.72 -25.28 -2.33
CA GLY A 410 13.77 -26.19 -3.46
C GLY A 410 13.29 -27.58 -3.12
N TRP A 411 12.92 -28.32 -4.16
CA TRP A 411 12.50 -29.70 -4.05
C TRP A 411 12.81 -30.50 -5.32
N ILE A 412 12.89 -31.81 -5.17
CA ILE A 412 13.09 -32.78 -6.25
C ILE A 412 12.14 -33.96 -6.10
N GLN A 413 11.54 -34.38 -7.22
CA GLN A 413 10.74 -35.60 -7.33
C GLN A 413 11.69 -36.79 -7.50
N THR A 414 11.45 -37.90 -6.80
CA THR A 414 12.41 -39.03 -6.71
C THR A 414 11.84 -40.42 -6.97
N ASP A 415 10.51 -40.56 -7.12
CA ASP A 415 9.92 -41.84 -7.53
C ASP A 415 10.35 -42.14 -8.98
N PRO A 416 11.08 -43.25 -9.22
CA PRO A 416 11.66 -43.57 -10.54
C PRO A 416 10.62 -43.83 -11.63
N LEU A 417 9.35 -44.07 -11.27
CA LEU A 417 8.26 -44.28 -12.23
C LEU A 417 7.71 -42.98 -12.80
N LEU A 418 8.15 -41.84 -12.26
CA LEU A 418 7.66 -40.50 -12.61
C LEU A 418 8.76 -39.64 -13.24
N PRO A 419 8.39 -38.56 -13.96
CA PRO A 419 9.33 -37.56 -14.43
C PRO A 419 10.12 -36.94 -13.26
N GLN A 420 11.46 -37.06 -13.31
CA GLN A 420 12.39 -36.53 -12.31
C GLN A 420 12.51 -35.00 -12.40
N LEU A 421 11.43 -34.31 -12.05
CA LEU A 421 11.37 -32.85 -12.08
C LEU A 421 11.83 -32.26 -10.75
N SER A 422 12.40 -31.06 -10.83
CA SER A 422 12.84 -30.28 -9.67
C SER A 422 12.41 -28.84 -9.81
N PHE A 423 12.28 -28.15 -8.69
CA PHE A 423 11.99 -26.72 -8.66
C PHE A 423 12.83 -26.02 -7.60
N SER A 424 13.22 -24.78 -7.88
CA SER A 424 13.87 -23.89 -6.94
C SER A 424 13.28 -22.49 -7.05
N GLY A 425 13.07 -21.82 -5.93
CA GLY A 425 12.55 -20.46 -5.88
C GLY A 425 13.11 -19.65 -4.72
N SER A 426 12.84 -18.34 -4.73
CA SER A 426 13.11 -17.45 -3.60
C SER A 426 11.81 -16.98 -2.96
N THR A 427 11.89 -16.57 -1.69
CA THR A 427 10.83 -15.80 -1.03
C THR A 427 11.46 -14.63 -0.28
N VAL A 428 10.65 -13.61 -0.03
CA VAL A 428 11.09 -12.36 0.63
C VAL A 428 10.19 -12.01 1.80
N PHE A 429 10.63 -11.02 2.56
CA PHE A 429 10.03 -10.52 3.79
C PHE A 429 10.04 -11.54 4.91
N PHE A 430 10.56 -11.12 6.06
CA PHE A 430 10.66 -11.96 7.26
C PHE A 430 11.36 -13.32 7.02
N PRO A 431 12.57 -13.34 6.43
CA PRO A 431 13.29 -14.57 6.08
C PRO A 431 13.57 -15.42 7.33
N SER A 432 13.38 -16.73 7.18
CA SER A 432 13.69 -17.76 8.19
C SER A 432 13.70 -19.13 7.49
N SER A 433 14.51 -20.10 7.95
CA SER A 433 14.53 -21.41 7.27
C SER A 433 13.14 -22.06 7.33
N PHE A 434 12.43 -21.93 8.45
CA PHE A 434 11.02 -22.36 8.56
C PHE A 434 10.12 -21.79 7.45
N LYS A 435 10.28 -20.52 7.05
CA LYS A 435 9.51 -19.93 5.95
C LYS A 435 9.89 -20.55 4.60
N SER A 436 11.19 -20.69 4.33
CA SER A 436 11.69 -21.32 3.10
C SER A 436 11.23 -22.78 2.99
N GLU A 437 11.40 -23.57 4.05
CA GLU A 437 10.98 -24.98 4.12
C GLU A 437 9.45 -25.11 3.93
N SER A 438 8.67 -24.21 4.54
CA SER A 438 7.20 -24.18 4.33
C SER A 438 6.84 -23.88 2.87
N PHE A 439 7.59 -23.01 2.18
CA PHE A 439 7.39 -22.73 0.74
C PHE A 439 7.77 -23.92 -0.15
N ALA A 440 8.80 -24.68 0.21
CA ALA A 440 9.16 -25.91 -0.50
C ALA A 440 7.97 -26.89 -0.50
N ILE A 441 7.36 -27.11 0.67
CA ILE A 441 6.14 -27.94 0.81
C ILE A 441 4.98 -27.33 0.01
N LEU A 442 4.72 -26.03 0.15
CA LEU A 442 3.63 -25.37 -0.58
C LEU A 442 3.75 -25.54 -2.11
N THR A 443 4.94 -25.34 -2.66
CA THR A 443 5.16 -25.43 -4.11
C THR A 443 5.12 -26.86 -4.64
N ILE A 444 5.42 -27.87 -3.82
CA ILE A 444 5.11 -29.27 -4.16
C ILE A 444 3.60 -29.44 -4.29
N LEU A 445 2.81 -29.00 -3.31
CA LEU A 445 1.36 -29.23 -3.31
C LEU A 445 0.63 -28.47 -4.42
N LEU A 446 1.16 -27.33 -4.87
CA LEU A 446 0.61 -26.57 -5.99
C LEU A 446 0.70 -27.29 -7.34
N VAL A 447 1.66 -28.20 -7.49
CA VAL A 447 1.89 -28.92 -8.76
C VAL A 447 1.32 -30.34 -8.77
N LEU A 448 0.62 -30.75 -7.70
CA LEU A 448 -0.01 -32.06 -7.62
C LEU A 448 -1.42 -32.06 -8.24
N PRO A 449 -1.80 -33.12 -8.96
CA PRO A 449 -3.19 -33.29 -9.41
C PRO A 449 -4.13 -33.62 -8.24
N PRO A 450 -5.46 -33.42 -8.42
CA PRO A 450 -6.44 -33.82 -7.43
C PRO A 450 -6.40 -35.32 -7.10
N ASN A 451 -6.71 -35.65 -5.84
CA ASN A 451 -6.68 -37.01 -5.26
C ASN A 451 -5.28 -37.65 -5.23
N ALA A 452 -4.20 -36.89 -5.42
CA ALA A 452 -2.85 -37.41 -5.32
C ALA A 452 -2.46 -37.77 -3.88
N THR A 453 -1.67 -38.83 -3.76
CA THR A 453 -0.97 -39.24 -2.55
C THR A 453 0.50 -38.86 -2.67
N CYS A 454 1.07 -38.23 -1.65
CA CYS A 454 2.42 -37.69 -1.71
C CYS A 454 3.17 -37.89 -0.38
N GLU A 455 4.37 -38.46 -0.47
CA GLU A 455 5.34 -38.48 0.63
C GLU A 455 6.41 -37.40 0.42
N ILE A 456 6.57 -36.51 1.40
CA ILE A 456 7.57 -35.43 1.36
C ILE A 456 8.59 -35.67 2.46
N PHE A 457 9.84 -35.87 2.06
CA PHE A 457 11.00 -36.02 2.92
C PHE A 457 11.60 -34.64 3.19
N THR A 458 11.69 -34.25 4.46
CA THR A 458 12.24 -32.96 4.89
C THR A 458 13.06 -33.11 6.17
N ASP A 459 14.08 -32.28 6.35
CA ASP A 459 14.83 -32.19 7.59
C ASP A 459 14.21 -31.18 8.59
N SER A 460 13.13 -30.48 8.22
CA SER A 460 12.47 -29.52 9.10
C SER A 460 11.51 -30.16 10.08
N GLN A 461 11.94 -30.31 11.34
CA GLN A 461 11.04 -30.74 12.41
C GLN A 461 9.90 -29.74 12.64
N ASN A 462 10.18 -28.43 12.53
CA ASN A 462 9.19 -27.39 12.71
C ASN A 462 8.05 -27.48 11.68
N CYS A 463 8.35 -27.81 10.42
CA CYS A 463 7.34 -28.04 9.40
C CYS A 463 6.50 -29.28 9.71
N ILE A 464 7.13 -30.39 10.11
CA ILE A 464 6.43 -31.63 10.48
C ILE A 464 5.48 -31.39 11.66
N ASP A 465 5.95 -30.74 12.72
CA ASP A 465 5.15 -30.45 13.91
C ASP A 465 3.97 -29.54 13.58
N THR A 466 4.20 -28.50 12.76
CA THR A 466 3.15 -27.57 12.34
C THR A 466 2.11 -28.25 11.45
N PHE A 467 2.55 -29.09 10.51
CA PHE A 467 1.69 -29.87 9.63
C PHE A 467 0.80 -30.83 10.44
N ASN A 468 1.39 -31.64 11.32
CA ASN A 468 0.68 -32.59 12.17
C ASN A 468 -0.31 -31.88 13.11
N GLN A 469 0.09 -30.75 13.68
CA GLN A 469 -0.79 -29.93 14.52
C GLN A 469 -2.02 -29.44 13.76
N ARG A 470 -1.86 -29.06 12.49
CA ARG A 470 -2.94 -28.52 11.66
C ARG A 470 -3.87 -29.62 11.13
N LEU A 471 -3.32 -30.78 10.76
CA LEU A 471 -4.13 -31.96 10.42
C LEU A 471 -4.92 -32.48 11.62
N GLY A 472 -4.30 -32.56 12.80
CA GLY A 472 -4.95 -33.02 14.03
C GLY A 472 -5.92 -32.02 14.65
N SER A 473 -6.06 -30.81 14.10
CA SER A 473 -7.02 -29.79 14.57
C SER A 473 -7.68 -29.09 13.36
N PRO A 474 -8.67 -29.75 12.71
CA PRO A 474 -9.30 -29.24 11.49
C PRO A 474 -9.90 -27.83 11.65
N SER A 475 -10.38 -27.51 12.85
CA SER A 475 -10.86 -26.18 13.22
C SER A 475 -9.85 -25.44 14.10
N ILE A 476 -9.16 -24.45 13.55
CA ILE A 476 -8.30 -23.54 14.30
C ILE A 476 -9.05 -22.25 14.66
N SER A 477 -8.97 -21.79 15.91
CA SER A 477 -9.53 -20.47 16.25
C SER A 477 -8.82 -19.37 15.46
N PRO A 478 -9.53 -18.30 15.02
CA PRO A 478 -8.91 -17.17 14.31
C PRO A 478 -7.70 -16.60 15.06
N ARG A 479 -7.78 -16.53 16.39
CA ARG A 479 -6.69 -16.06 17.26
C ARG A 479 -5.45 -16.95 17.20
N ARG A 480 -5.60 -18.29 17.17
CA ARG A 480 -4.46 -19.21 17.09
C ARG A 480 -3.86 -19.18 15.68
N ARG A 481 -4.70 -19.11 14.64
CA ARG A 481 -4.31 -18.94 13.23
C ARG A 481 -3.43 -17.71 13.04
N LEU A 482 -3.91 -16.53 13.41
CA LEU A 482 -3.20 -15.25 13.25
C LEU A 482 -1.92 -15.12 14.09
N LYS A 483 -1.70 -16.01 15.07
CA LYS A 483 -0.47 -16.06 15.88
C LYS A 483 0.57 -17.03 15.34
N GLN A 484 0.16 -17.96 14.48
CA GLN A 484 1.06 -18.91 13.83
C GLN A 484 1.99 -18.14 12.87
N ASN A 485 3.28 -18.47 12.88
CA ASN A 485 4.21 -17.90 11.92
C ASN A 485 3.94 -18.46 10.53
N ASN A 486 4.03 -17.59 9.52
CA ASN A 486 3.77 -17.92 8.13
C ASN A 486 2.36 -18.49 7.89
N PHE A 487 1.35 -17.99 8.63
CA PHE A 487 0.01 -18.58 8.59
C PHE A 487 -0.62 -18.55 7.19
N LEU A 488 -0.25 -17.59 6.32
CA LEU A 488 -0.73 -17.55 4.93
C LEU A 488 -0.25 -18.77 4.12
N ILE A 489 1.01 -19.19 4.29
CA ILE A 489 1.56 -20.38 3.63
C ILE A 489 0.81 -21.63 4.12
N TRP A 490 0.65 -21.75 5.44
CA TRP A 490 -0.03 -22.88 6.05
C TRP A 490 -1.54 -22.91 5.83
N ASP A 491 -2.20 -21.75 5.67
CA ASP A 491 -3.60 -21.66 5.26
C ASP A 491 -3.73 -22.15 3.81
N LEU A 492 -2.81 -21.78 2.91
CA LEU A 492 -2.83 -22.26 1.51
C LEU A 492 -2.53 -23.77 1.41
N ILE A 493 -1.53 -24.28 2.14
CA ILE A 493 -1.24 -25.73 2.22
C ILE A 493 -2.49 -26.51 2.63
N MET A 494 -3.14 -26.09 3.72
CA MET A 494 -4.32 -26.79 4.22
C MET A 494 -5.52 -26.65 3.27
N TRP A 495 -5.66 -25.49 2.63
CA TRP A 495 -6.67 -25.29 1.59
C TRP A 495 -6.44 -26.24 0.42
N LEU A 496 -5.22 -26.36 -0.11
CA LEU A 496 -4.87 -27.27 -1.21
C LEU A 496 -5.17 -28.73 -0.87
N ILE A 497 -4.76 -29.17 0.34
CA ILE A 497 -5.03 -30.54 0.82
C ILE A 497 -6.53 -30.82 0.83
N SER A 498 -7.33 -29.89 1.37
CA SER A 498 -8.78 -30.06 1.46
C SER A 498 -9.49 -29.96 0.11
N HIS A 499 -9.09 -29.01 -0.75
CA HIS A 499 -9.75 -28.67 -2.00
C HIS A 499 -9.41 -29.64 -3.12
N HIS A 500 -8.19 -30.18 -3.13
CA HIS A 500 -7.74 -31.18 -4.09
C HIS A 500 -7.76 -32.61 -3.53
N HIS A 501 -8.31 -32.82 -2.33
CA HIS A 501 -8.40 -34.14 -1.68
C HIS A 501 -7.04 -34.89 -1.63
N LEU A 502 -5.97 -34.17 -1.30
CA LEU A 502 -4.63 -34.73 -1.29
C LEU A 502 -4.39 -35.58 -0.02
N THR A 503 -3.68 -36.69 -0.17
CA THR A 503 -3.18 -37.49 0.96
C THR A 503 -1.68 -37.22 1.12
N VAL A 504 -1.29 -36.46 2.13
CA VAL A 504 0.10 -35.99 2.29
C VAL A 504 0.71 -36.52 3.58
N GLN A 505 1.91 -37.11 3.48
CA GLN A 505 2.71 -37.54 4.63
C GLN A 505 4.07 -36.85 4.62
N LEU A 506 4.42 -36.16 5.71
CA LEU A 506 5.77 -35.62 5.91
C LEU A 506 6.63 -36.64 6.67
N ARG A 507 7.83 -36.95 6.14
CA ARG A 507 8.81 -37.84 6.77
C ARG A 507 10.08 -37.09 7.13
N LYS A 508 10.55 -37.27 8.37
CA LYS A 508 11.80 -36.65 8.83
C LYS A 508 13.01 -37.36 8.21
N VAL A 509 13.90 -36.58 7.62
CA VAL A 509 15.25 -37.02 7.24
C VAL A 509 16.27 -36.39 8.20
N LYS A 510 17.37 -37.08 8.48
CA LYS A 510 18.48 -36.50 9.25
C LYS A 510 19.25 -35.51 8.36
N GLY A 511 19.39 -34.27 8.82
CA GLY A 511 20.28 -33.31 8.16
C GLY A 511 21.72 -33.83 8.15
N HIS A 512 22.47 -33.55 7.08
CA HIS A 512 23.87 -33.95 6.92
C HIS A 512 24.13 -35.47 7.03
N SER A 513 23.17 -36.30 6.59
CA SER A 513 23.26 -37.76 6.66
C SER A 513 23.74 -38.45 5.37
N ASN A 514 24.33 -37.70 4.43
CA ASN A 514 24.74 -38.17 3.09
C ASN A 514 23.59 -38.79 2.27
N ASN A 515 22.35 -38.35 2.49
CA ASN A 515 21.24 -38.70 1.62
C ASN A 515 21.30 -37.84 0.35
N LYS A 516 21.68 -38.45 -0.77
CA LYS A 516 21.87 -37.77 -2.06
C LYS A 516 20.68 -36.90 -2.49
N ALA A 517 19.44 -37.37 -2.30
CA ALA A 517 18.26 -36.62 -2.70
C ALA A 517 18.01 -35.41 -1.79
N ASN A 518 18.29 -35.55 -0.49
CA ASN A 518 18.24 -34.43 0.45
C ASN A 518 19.33 -33.40 0.14
N ASP A 519 20.54 -33.84 -0.16
CA ASP A 519 21.67 -32.96 -0.52
C ASP A 519 21.39 -32.20 -1.83
N GLN A 520 20.66 -32.82 -2.77
CA GLN A 520 20.17 -32.15 -3.98
C GLN A 520 19.09 -31.11 -3.66
N ALA A 521 18.15 -31.41 -2.76
CA ALA A 521 17.14 -30.44 -2.32
C ALA A 521 17.79 -29.23 -1.62
N ASP A 522 18.79 -29.44 -0.76
CA ASP A 522 19.60 -28.37 -0.14
C ASP A 522 20.32 -27.52 -1.20
N ALA A 523 20.93 -28.16 -2.20
CA ALA A 523 21.57 -27.46 -3.31
C ALA A 523 20.58 -26.59 -4.10
N LEU A 524 19.39 -27.12 -4.39
CA LEU A 524 18.30 -26.37 -5.06
C LEU A 524 17.82 -25.19 -4.19
N ALA A 525 17.68 -25.38 -2.89
CA ALA A 525 17.31 -24.31 -1.97
C ALA A 525 18.38 -23.21 -1.91
N LYS A 526 19.67 -23.59 -1.95
CA LYS A 526 20.80 -22.65 -2.02
C LYS A 526 20.84 -21.91 -3.36
N GLN A 527 20.53 -22.58 -4.47
CA GLN A 527 20.39 -21.94 -5.78
C GLN A 527 19.22 -20.94 -5.77
N GLY A 528 18.08 -21.34 -5.20
CA GLY A 528 16.88 -20.51 -5.05
C GLY A 528 17.15 -19.18 -4.36
N ARG A 529 18.10 -19.09 -3.42
CA ARG A 529 18.47 -17.82 -2.73
C ARG A 529 18.89 -16.70 -3.68
N TYR A 530 19.36 -17.04 -4.88
CA TYR A 530 19.84 -16.07 -5.87
C TYR A 530 18.80 -15.76 -6.95
N SER A 531 17.61 -16.35 -6.89
CA SER A 531 16.50 -15.97 -7.78
C SER A 531 16.07 -14.53 -7.52
N LEU A 532 16.02 -13.73 -8.59
CA LEU A 532 15.65 -12.32 -8.56
C LEU A 532 14.14 -12.10 -8.40
N ASP A 533 13.33 -13.10 -8.78
CA ASP A 533 11.88 -13.06 -8.76
C ASP A 533 11.34 -13.89 -7.59
N PRO A 534 11.00 -13.27 -6.44
CA PRO A 534 10.52 -14.00 -5.29
C PRO A 534 9.05 -14.36 -5.39
N ILE A 535 8.67 -15.44 -4.72
CA ILE A 535 7.31 -15.92 -4.58
C ILE A 535 6.73 -15.48 -3.23
N ILE A 536 5.54 -14.89 -3.28
CA ILE A 536 4.75 -14.47 -2.12
C ILE A 536 3.34 -15.04 -2.27
N VAL A 537 2.74 -15.50 -1.16
CA VAL A 537 1.32 -15.90 -1.16
C VAL A 537 0.44 -14.65 -1.28
N ASN A 538 -0.47 -14.65 -2.26
CA ASN A 538 -1.45 -13.60 -2.44
C ASN A 538 -2.47 -13.63 -1.31
N HIS A 539 -2.38 -12.68 -0.38
CA HIS A 539 -3.30 -12.61 0.75
C HIS A 539 -4.78 -12.42 0.34
N LYS A 540 -5.05 -11.90 -0.87
CA LYS A 540 -6.42 -11.75 -1.41
C LYS A 540 -7.09 -13.09 -1.75
N PHE A 541 -6.30 -14.16 -1.92
CA PHE A 541 -6.82 -15.51 -2.06
C PHE A 541 -7.75 -15.88 -0.89
N PHE A 542 -7.45 -15.37 0.31
CA PHE A 542 -8.19 -15.67 1.55
C PHE A 542 -9.38 -14.73 1.82
N HIS A 543 -9.96 -14.08 0.80
CA HIS A 543 -11.09 -13.17 0.95
C HIS A 543 -12.32 -13.78 1.66
N GLN A 544 -12.49 -15.10 1.60
CA GLN A 544 -13.55 -15.81 2.30
C GLN A 544 -13.31 -15.91 3.82
N SER A 545 -12.08 -16.17 4.25
CA SER A 545 -11.74 -16.41 5.67
C SER A 545 -11.17 -15.20 6.41
N SER A 546 -10.77 -14.17 5.66
CA SER A 546 -10.17 -12.93 6.19
C SER A 546 -10.72 -11.77 5.37
N LEU A 547 -11.22 -10.70 5.99
CA LEU A 547 -11.65 -9.48 5.27
C LEU A 547 -10.50 -8.51 5.02
N ALA A 548 -9.54 -8.46 5.92
CA ALA A 548 -8.38 -7.60 5.83
C ALA A 548 -7.25 -8.09 6.73
N LEU A 549 -6.02 -7.83 6.32
CA LEU A 549 -4.79 -8.18 7.01
C LEU A 549 -3.87 -6.97 7.14
N PHE A 550 -2.95 -7.00 8.09
CA PHE A 550 -2.05 -5.87 8.30
C PHE A 550 -0.78 -6.00 7.48
N ASN A 551 -0.38 -4.93 6.81
CA ASN A 551 0.90 -4.82 6.13
C ASN A 551 1.81 -3.79 6.82
N TYR A 552 3.11 -3.85 6.51
CA TYR A 552 4.08 -2.85 6.92
C TYR A 552 4.51 -2.01 5.72
N ASN A 553 4.37 -0.68 5.84
CA ASN A 553 4.80 0.31 4.86
C ASN A 553 4.22 0.09 3.44
N HIS A 554 3.03 -0.52 3.32
CA HIS A 554 2.43 -0.93 2.04
C HIS A 554 3.28 -1.91 1.21
N ILE A 555 4.23 -2.61 1.85
CA ILE A 555 5.16 -3.53 1.18
C ILE A 555 4.61 -4.96 1.18
N SER A 556 4.33 -5.50 2.38
CA SER A 556 3.91 -6.91 2.52
C SER A 556 3.10 -7.14 3.79
N VAL A 557 2.19 -8.10 3.70
CA VAL A 557 1.34 -8.54 4.82
C VAL A 557 2.18 -9.24 5.89
N ILE A 558 1.87 -8.94 7.14
CA ILE A 558 2.51 -9.51 8.33
C ILE A 558 1.81 -10.82 8.68
N ASP A 559 2.39 -11.92 8.20
CA ASP A 559 1.85 -13.29 8.31
C ASP A 559 2.23 -14.02 9.62
N ARG A 560 2.20 -13.32 10.75
CA ARG A 560 2.64 -13.82 12.06
C ARG A 560 1.94 -13.09 13.20
N ASN A 561 2.30 -13.42 14.44
CA ASN A 561 1.81 -12.74 15.63
C ASN A 561 2.08 -11.21 15.59
N LEU A 562 1.06 -10.47 15.16
CA LEU A 562 1.13 -9.04 14.89
C LEU A 562 1.52 -8.21 16.12
N ARG A 563 1.01 -8.57 17.30
CA ARG A 563 1.33 -7.89 18.57
C ARG A 563 2.80 -8.07 18.96
N LYS A 564 3.36 -9.26 18.76
CA LYS A 564 4.78 -9.51 19.03
C LYS A 564 5.65 -8.84 18.00
N TRP A 565 5.24 -8.89 16.74
CA TRP A 565 5.97 -8.31 15.62
C TRP A 565 6.03 -6.78 15.70
N SER A 566 4.95 -6.11 16.12
CA SER A 566 4.91 -4.64 16.21
C SER A 566 5.92 -4.05 17.19
N ASN A 567 6.48 -4.86 18.09
CA ASN A 567 7.63 -4.46 18.90
C ASN A 567 8.83 -4.03 18.06
N ILE A 568 9.02 -4.57 16.86
CA ILE A 568 10.16 -4.22 15.98
C ILE A 568 10.11 -2.72 15.63
N PRO A 569 9.09 -2.20 14.91
CA PRO A 569 9.03 -0.77 14.59
C PRO A 569 8.90 0.12 15.84
N ILE A 570 8.21 -0.35 16.89
CA ILE A 570 8.10 0.39 18.17
C ILE A 570 9.48 0.57 18.81
N TYR A 571 10.27 -0.50 18.95
CA TYR A 571 11.59 -0.43 19.58
C TYR A 571 12.58 0.36 18.73
N SER A 572 12.52 0.26 17.39
CA SER A 572 13.31 1.11 16.49
C SER A 572 12.98 2.59 16.69
N ARG A 573 11.69 2.94 16.83
CA ARG A 573 11.27 4.32 17.11
C ARG A 573 11.74 4.80 18.48
N ILE A 574 11.59 3.98 19.52
CA ILE A 574 12.09 4.30 20.86
C ILE A 574 13.60 4.51 20.84
N PHE A 575 14.34 3.67 20.11
CA PHE A 575 15.78 3.81 19.95
C PHE A 575 16.13 5.14 19.25
N ASN A 576 15.49 5.45 18.13
CA ASN A 576 15.70 6.72 17.44
C ASN A 576 15.34 7.92 18.32
N MET A 577 14.27 7.84 19.11
CA MET A 577 13.91 8.88 20.07
C MET A 577 14.97 9.04 21.16
N ALA A 578 15.55 7.94 21.65
CA ALA A 578 16.67 7.97 22.58
C ALA A 578 17.89 8.64 21.94
N MET A 579 18.24 8.31 20.70
CA MET A 579 19.41 8.92 20.00
C MET A 579 19.27 10.42 19.83
N ASN A 580 18.04 10.90 19.63
CA ASN A 580 17.75 12.32 19.47
C ASN A 580 17.48 13.06 20.80
N ASN A 581 17.58 12.36 21.94
CA ASN A 581 17.32 12.96 23.25
C ASN A 581 18.55 13.75 23.73
N SER A 582 18.36 15.05 24.00
CA SER A 582 19.44 15.92 24.48
C SER A 582 20.08 15.47 25.79
N SER A 583 19.34 14.76 26.65
CA SER A 583 19.90 14.19 27.89
C SER A 583 20.94 13.11 27.65
N LEU A 584 20.88 12.40 26.52
CA LEU A 584 21.84 11.36 26.14
C LEU A 584 23.01 11.89 25.31
N LEU A 585 23.04 13.21 25.04
CA LEU A 585 24.13 13.85 24.28
C LEU A 585 25.53 13.51 24.82
N PRO A 586 25.79 13.48 26.15
CA PRO A 586 27.12 13.16 26.69
C PRO A 586 27.65 11.77 26.32
N ILE A 587 26.76 10.84 25.96
CA ILE A 587 27.14 9.47 25.58
C ILE A 587 26.81 9.13 24.13
N ASN A 588 26.44 10.13 23.31
CA ASN A 588 25.97 9.89 21.95
C ASN A 588 27.02 9.20 21.07
N HIS A 589 28.31 9.55 21.26
CA HIS A 589 29.42 8.87 20.59
C HIS A 589 29.42 7.38 20.92
N GLN A 590 29.40 7.04 22.21
CA GLN A 590 29.45 5.65 22.68
C GLN A 590 28.25 4.84 22.19
N ILE A 591 27.08 5.47 22.05
CA ILE A 591 25.92 4.80 21.47
C ILE A 591 26.11 4.58 19.96
N THR A 592 26.59 5.60 19.23
CA THR A 592 26.72 5.57 17.76
C THR A 592 27.80 4.57 17.31
N TYR A 593 28.91 4.50 18.03
CA TYR A 593 30.04 3.62 17.71
C TYR A 593 29.95 2.23 18.36
N GLY A 594 28.86 1.95 19.10
CA GLY A 594 28.63 0.62 19.68
C GLY A 594 29.52 0.31 20.89
N ASP A 595 30.04 1.33 21.58
CA ASP A 595 30.87 1.18 22.77
C ASP A 595 30.07 0.73 24.01
N ILE A 596 28.73 0.75 23.92
CA ILE A 596 27.83 0.32 24.99
C ILE A 596 27.27 -1.07 24.70
N ASP A 597 27.57 -2.01 25.59
CA ASP A 597 26.92 -3.33 25.57
C ASP A 597 25.48 -3.20 26.08
N TRP A 598 24.53 -3.14 25.15
CA TRP A 598 23.10 -3.03 25.47
C TRP A 598 22.51 -4.29 26.11
N ILE A 599 23.13 -5.46 25.92
CA ILE A 599 22.65 -6.72 26.49
C ILE A 599 22.92 -6.69 28.00
N TYR A 600 24.16 -6.42 28.41
CA TYR A 600 24.52 -6.32 29.82
C TYR A 600 23.87 -5.11 30.48
N THR A 601 23.79 -3.97 29.79
CA THR A 601 23.08 -2.79 30.31
C THR A 601 21.64 -3.12 30.65
N LYS A 602 20.93 -3.84 29.77
CA LYS A 602 19.55 -4.29 30.02
C LYS A 602 19.47 -5.24 31.21
N GLN A 603 20.37 -6.22 31.30
CA GLN A 603 20.41 -7.16 32.42
C GLN A 603 20.65 -6.43 33.75
N TRP A 604 21.56 -5.46 33.78
CA TRP A 604 21.84 -4.64 34.95
C TRP A 604 20.65 -3.78 35.38
N ILE A 605 19.98 -3.09 34.44
CA ILE A 605 18.77 -2.31 34.73
C ILE A 605 17.70 -3.22 35.36
N ASN A 606 17.50 -4.41 34.78
CA ASN A 606 16.43 -5.33 35.16
C ASN A 606 16.78 -6.26 36.34
N SER A 607 18.03 -6.32 36.79
CA SER A 607 18.48 -7.17 37.88
C SER A 607 17.64 -6.93 39.14
N ASN A 608 17.01 -7.99 39.63
CA ASN A 608 16.24 -7.97 40.87
C ASN A 608 17.08 -8.56 42.01
N PRO A 609 17.52 -7.75 43.00
CA PRO A 609 18.28 -8.26 44.14
C PRO A 609 17.38 -8.90 45.22
N PHE A 610 16.07 -9.00 44.99
CA PHE A 610 15.10 -9.55 45.93
C PHE A 610 14.44 -10.81 45.37
N ASP A 611 14.01 -11.72 46.24
CA ASP A 611 13.30 -12.94 45.85
C ASP A 611 11.89 -12.67 45.28
N MET A 612 11.30 -11.53 45.67
CA MET A 612 9.96 -11.14 45.22
C MET A 612 9.99 -10.54 43.81
N PRO A 613 9.10 -10.98 42.88
CA PRO A 613 9.11 -10.51 41.49
C PRO A 613 8.70 -9.03 41.34
N THR A 614 7.94 -8.47 42.29
CA THR A 614 7.56 -7.05 42.31
C THR A 614 7.59 -6.50 43.73
N SER A 615 8.14 -5.29 43.92
CA SER A 615 8.06 -4.55 45.19
C SER A 615 8.30 -3.05 44.99
N SER A 616 7.83 -2.22 45.93
CA SER A 616 8.09 -0.77 45.92
C SER A 616 9.59 -0.45 46.03
N LYS A 617 10.34 -1.25 46.78
CA LYS A 617 11.80 -1.16 46.88
C LYS A 617 12.47 -1.46 45.54
N LEU A 618 12.06 -2.52 44.85
CA LEU A 618 12.56 -2.87 43.52
C LEU A 618 12.30 -1.74 42.51
N SER A 619 11.08 -1.18 42.51
CA SER A 619 10.72 -0.07 41.62
C SER A 619 11.60 1.16 41.85
N LYS A 620 11.89 1.51 43.12
CA LYS A 620 12.83 2.61 43.45
C LYS A 620 14.25 2.33 42.94
N ILE A 621 14.76 1.10 43.09
CA ILE A 621 16.08 0.72 42.60
C ILE A 621 16.14 0.84 41.07
N GLN A 622 15.19 0.24 40.37
CA GLN A 622 15.13 0.28 38.90
C GLN A 622 14.96 1.70 38.38
N SER A 623 14.10 2.51 39.02
CA SER A 623 13.93 3.93 38.69
C SER A 623 15.23 4.72 38.88
N ASN A 624 15.97 4.45 39.96
CA ASN A 624 17.25 5.10 40.22
C ASN A 624 18.30 4.72 39.17
N ARG A 625 18.41 3.42 38.83
CA ARG A 625 19.29 2.94 37.75
C ARG A 625 18.98 3.62 36.42
N LEU A 626 17.70 3.63 36.03
CA LEU A 626 17.21 4.30 34.83
C LEU A 626 17.59 5.78 34.80
N LYS A 627 17.30 6.53 35.86
CA LYS A 627 17.59 7.96 35.92
C LYS A 627 19.09 8.25 35.79
N LYS A 628 19.94 7.42 36.38
CA LYS A 628 21.39 7.52 36.26
C LYS A 628 21.86 7.21 34.84
N SER A 629 21.34 6.17 34.21
CA SER A 629 21.71 5.80 32.84
C SER A 629 21.11 6.70 31.76
N THR A 630 20.17 7.59 32.11
CA THR A 630 19.61 8.60 31.20
C THR A 630 20.00 10.04 31.52
N PHE A 631 20.92 10.29 32.45
CA PHE A 631 21.28 11.64 32.89
C PHE A 631 20.07 12.49 33.34
N THR A 632 19.09 11.84 33.97
CA THR A 632 17.89 12.49 34.53
C THR A 632 17.81 12.30 36.04
N TYR A 633 18.95 12.11 36.71
CA TYR A 633 19.04 12.14 38.17
C TYR A 633 18.63 13.53 38.67
N PRO A 634 17.89 13.66 39.79
CA PRO A 634 17.36 14.96 40.23
C PRO A 634 18.46 15.84 40.83
N THR A 635 19.35 16.37 40.00
CA THR A 635 20.38 17.35 40.37
C THR A 635 19.79 18.74 40.51
N GLY A 636 20.47 19.64 41.21
CA GLY A 636 20.05 21.02 41.49
C GLY A 636 19.52 21.74 40.26
N ASN A 637 20.23 21.68 39.12
CA ASN A 637 19.78 22.31 37.88
C ASN A 637 18.44 21.73 37.33
N ILE A 638 18.20 20.42 37.49
CA ILE A 638 16.96 19.75 37.06
C ILE A 638 15.82 20.05 38.04
N LEU A 639 16.11 20.03 39.34
CA LEU A 639 15.17 20.35 40.40
C LEU A 639 14.69 21.79 40.31
N GLN A 640 15.61 22.74 40.09
CA GLN A 640 15.29 24.14 39.84
C GLN A 640 14.43 24.33 38.59
N ARG A 641 14.76 23.63 37.49
CA ARG A 641 13.95 23.67 36.25
C ARG A 641 12.53 23.17 36.46
N ASN A 642 12.37 22.06 37.18
CA ASN A 642 11.06 21.41 37.36
C ASN A 642 10.23 22.06 38.49
N TYR A 643 10.88 22.65 39.49
CA TYR A 643 10.26 23.25 40.68
C TYR A 643 10.85 24.64 40.99
N PRO A 644 10.71 25.63 40.09
CA PRO A 644 11.38 26.93 40.20
C PRO A 644 11.01 27.71 41.47
N ASN A 645 9.84 27.44 42.05
CA ASN A 645 9.39 28.10 43.28
C ASN A 645 10.01 27.50 44.57
N LEU A 646 10.59 26.29 44.50
CA LEU A 646 11.19 25.60 45.65
C LEU A 646 12.71 25.77 45.74
N TYR A 647 13.35 26.29 44.69
CA TYR A 647 14.79 26.40 44.58
C TYR A 647 15.20 27.85 44.26
N PRO A 648 16.33 28.34 44.79
CA PRO A 648 16.78 29.71 44.55
C PRO A 648 17.05 29.95 43.07
N LEU A 649 16.89 31.19 42.60
CA LEU A 649 17.30 31.60 41.25
C LEU A 649 18.83 31.66 41.15
N GLY A 650 19.40 31.25 40.01
CA GLY A 650 20.86 31.23 39.78
C GLY A 650 21.45 29.82 39.73
N ARG A 651 22.78 29.69 39.69
CA ARG A 651 23.42 28.36 39.65
C ARG A 651 23.35 27.71 41.04
N ILE A 652 22.94 26.45 41.08
CA ILE A 652 22.97 25.64 42.30
C ILE A 652 24.27 24.86 42.30
N HIS A 653 25.14 25.11 43.27
CA HIS A 653 26.42 24.41 43.39
C HIS A 653 26.25 23.02 43.99
N CYS A 654 27.16 22.11 43.63
CA CYS A 654 27.24 20.78 44.20
C CYS A 654 27.48 20.84 45.72
N THR A 655 26.71 20.09 46.51
CA THR A 655 26.84 20.08 47.99
C THR A 655 28.14 19.46 48.49
N GLU A 656 28.79 18.64 47.67
CA GLU A 656 29.98 17.87 48.06
C GLU A 656 31.29 18.61 47.77
N CYS A 657 31.36 19.39 46.68
CA CYS A 657 32.55 20.17 46.33
C CYS A 657 32.37 21.67 46.47
N SER A 658 31.14 22.18 46.44
CA SER A 658 30.79 23.60 46.49
C SER A 658 31.42 24.47 45.40
N ILE A 659 32.05 23.87 44.37
CA ILE A 659 32.77 24.57 43.30
C ILE A 659 31.92 24.60 42.04
N ASP A 660 31.64 23.43 41.47
CA ASP A 660 30.94 23.31 40.19
C ASP A 660 29.42 23.28 40.38
N GLU A 661 28.68 23.55 39.30
CA GLU A 661 27.22 23.47 39.28
C GLU A 661 26.74 22.01 39.43
N ASP A 662 25.70 21.80 40.25
CA ASP A 662 25.09 20.50 40.48
C ASP A 662 24.29 20.04 39.24
N THR A 663 24.98 19.29 38.39
CA THR A 663 24.48 18.74 37.13
C THR A 663 24.77 17.24 37.03
N ASN A 664 24.02 16.52 36.19
CA ASN A 664 24.25 15.08 36.00
C ASN A 664 25.65 14.77 35.44
N ALA A 665 26.23 15.66 34.64
CA ALA A 665 27.60 15.53 34.17
C ALA A 665 28.60 15.65 35.32
N HIS A 666 28.36 16.60 36.24
CA HIS A 666 29.25 16.84 37.38
C HIS A 666 29.29 15.66 38.38
N ILE A 667 28.21 14.90 38.59
CA ILE A 667 28.17 13.80 39.59
C ILE A 667 29.38 12.85 39.45
N GLY A 668 29.72 12.45 38.22
CA GLY A 668 30.85 11.56 37.94
C GLY A 668 32.22 12.25 37.90
N LEU A 669 32.24 13.58 37.73
CA LEU A 669 33.45 14.40 37.60
C LEU A 669 33.84 15.13 38.90
N CYS A 670 32.98 15.08 39.92
CA CYS A 670 33.18 15.74 41.20
C CYS A 670 34.45 15.23 41.90
N LEU A 671 35.37 16.15 42.24
CA LEU A 671 36.64 15.79 42.90
C LEU A 671 36.41 15.12 44.26
N SER A 672 35.36 15.52 44.98
CA SER A 672 34.98 14.92 46.26
C SER A 672 34.66 13.43 46.14
N HIS A 673 34.23 12.95 44.97
CA HIS A 673 33.89 11.54 44.74
C HIS A 673 35.08 10.68 44.28
N ARG A 674 36.21 11.29 43.88
CA ARG A 674 37.30 10.61 43.17
C ARG A 674 37.89 9.43 43.95
N ARG A 675 38.23 9.62 45.23
CA ARG A 675 38.78 8.55 46.07
C ARG A 675 37.81 7.38 46.23
N SER A 676 36.53 7.68 46.42
CA SER A 676 35.47 6.68 46.56
C SER A 676 35.27 5.88 45.28
N ILE A 677 35.25 6.55 44.12
CA ILE A 677 35.15 5.91 42.80
C ILE A 677 36.35 5.00 42.56
N THR A 678 37.58 5.48 42.78
CA THR A 678 38.80 4.66 42.60
C THR A 678 38.77 3.43 43.49
N SER A 679 38.47 3.59 44.78
CA SER A 679 38.36 2.46 45.72
C SER A 679 37.33 1.42 45.28
N LEU A 680 36.15 1.89 44.83
CA LEU A 680 35.09 1.02 44.36
C LEU A 680 35.48 0.25 43.08
N LEU A 681 36.08 0.94 42.11
CA LEU A 681 36.56 0.31 40.88
C LEU A 681 37.64 -0.72 41.16
N THR A 682 38.61 -0.43 42.03
CA THR A 682 39.65 -1.39 42.44
C THR A 682 39.03 -2.62 43.11
N LYS A 683 38.02 -2.44 43.96
CA LYS A 683 37.30 -3.55 44.60
C LYS A 683 36.58 -4.44 43.56
N PHE A 684 35.79 -3.84 42.68
CA PHE A 684 35.06 -4.61 41.66
C PHE A 684 35.97 -5.28 40.64
N LYS A 685 37.11 -4.66 40.33
CA LYS A 685 38.16 -5.25 39.49
C LYS A 685 38.69 -6.55 40.09
N LYS A 686 39.03 -6.55 41.38
CA LYS A 686 39.46 -7.76 42.11
C LYS A 686 38.37 -8.83 42.09
N ASN A 687 37.13 -8.46 42.43
CA ASN A 687 36.00 -9.39 42.41
C ASN A 687 35.81 -10.06 41.03
N LEU A 688 35.94 -9.31 39.93
CA LEU A 688 35.82 -9.86 38.59
C LEU A 688 36.94 -10.87 38.28
N ILE A 689 38.18 -10.54 38.64
CA ILE A 689 39.33 -11.46 38.47
C ILE A 689 39.09 -12.75 39.25
N ASP A 690 38.64 -12.65 40.51
CA ASP A 690 38.37 -13.81 41.37
C ASP A 690 37.24 -14.68 40.82
N LEU A 691 36.16 -14.06 40.31
CA LEU A 691 35.05 -14.78 39.66
C LEU A 691 35.53 -15.52 38.39
N LEU A 692 36.31 -14.86 37.53
CA LEU A 692 36.84 -15.48 36.31
C LEU A 692 37.81 -16.62 36.61
N ARG A 693 38.63 -16.48 37.66
CA ARG A 693 39.52 -17.56 38.14
C ARG A 693 38.72 -18.76 38.68
N LYS A 694 37.59 -18.51 39.33
CA LYS A 694 36.74 -19.55 39.95
C LYS A 694 35.91 -20.34 38.93
N GLU A 695 35.44 -19.71 37.86
CA GLU A 695 34.56 -20.33 36.85
C GLU A 695 35.30 -21.30 35.90
N GLY A 696 36.62 -21.20 35.74
CA GLY A 696 37.47 -22.30 35.27
C GLY A 696 37.17 -22.93 33.90
N THR A 697 36.67 -22.19 32.90
CA THR A 697 36.20 -22.79 31.63
C THR A 697 37.14 -22.69 30.40
N SER A 698 38.43 -22.33 30.51
CA SER A 698 39.35 -22.49 29.37
C SER A 698 40.85 -22.51 29.70
N ASN A 699 41.63 -23.11 28.79
CA ASN A 699 43.11 -23.16 28.74
C ASN A 699 43.82 -21.77 28.67
N ILE A 700 43.14 -20.68 28.99
CA ILE A 700 43.62 -19.28 28.88
C ILE A 700 43.63 -18.60 30.26
N SER A 701 44.02 -19.33 31.31
CA SER A 701 44.03 -18.80 32.68
C SER A 701 45.18 -17.81 32.96
N PHE A 702 46.24 -17.81 32.15
CA PHE A 702 47.47 -17.06 32.44
C PHE A 702 47.34 -15.53 32.24
N ASP A 703 46.38 -15.07 31.44
CA ASP A 703 46.27 -13.66 31.00
C ASP A 703 44.98 -12.97 31.49
N ILE A 704 44.21 -13.59 32.40
CA ILE A 704 42.96 -13.02 32.93
C ILE A 704 43.21 -11.66 33.57
N GLU A 705 44.23 -11.56 34.42
CA GLU A 705 44.55 -10.34 35.15
C GLU A 705 44.99 -9.23 34.20
N SER A 706 45.86 -9.54 33.22
CA SER A 706 46.31 -8.57 32.21
C SER A 706 45.16 -8.12 31.31
N ARG A 707 44.26 -9.00 30.87
CA ARG A 707 43.06 -8.63 30.11
C ARG A 707 42.09 -7.75 30.88
N VAL A 708 41.84 -8.07 32.15
CA VAL A 708 40.99 -7.24 33.02
C VAL A 708 41.65 -5.88 33.27
N ASN A 709 42.97 -5.85 33.47
CA ASN A 709 43.74 -4.61 33.62
C ASN A 709 43.69 -3.74 32.36
N ASN A 710 43.70 -4.36 31.18
CA ASN A 710 43.67 -3.69 29.87
C ASN A 710 42.26 -3.34 29.39
N SER A 711 41.22 -3.72 30.12
CA SER A 711 39.83 -3.35 29.79
C SER A 711 39.59 -1.85 29.99
N ASN A 712 38.96 -1.22 29.00
CA ASN A 712 38.60 0.21 29.06
C ASN A 712 37.71 0.55 30.26
N MET A 713 36.93 -0.41 30.78
CA MET A 713 36.08 -0.22 31.97
C MET A 713 36.88 0.12 33.24
N PHE A 714 38.11 -0.39 33.36
CA PHE A 714 38.97 -0.18 34.52
C PHE A 714 40.14 0.78 34.26
N LYS A 715 40.27 1.28 33.02
CA LYS A 715 41.24 2.32 32.62
C LYS A 715 40.82 3.74 33.01
N VAL A 716 39.74 3.91 33.78
CA VAL A 716 39.31 5.22 34.31
C VAL A 716 40.33 5.69 35.35
N PHE A 717 41.47 6.18 34.85
CA PHE A 717 42.49 6.84 35.63
C PHE A 717 42.13 8.33 35.82
N PRO A 718 42.70 8.98 36.86
CA PRO A 718 42.88 10.43 36.96
C PRO A 718 42.79 11.22 35.65
N ASP A 719 43.62 10.87 34.68
CA ASP A 719 43.88 11.67 33.48
C ASP A 719 42.67 11.75 32.53
N VAL A 720 41.81 10.74 32.51
CA VAL A 720 40.58 10.74 31.68
C VAL A 720 39.52 11.67 32.28
N LEU A 721 39.38 11.66 33.62
CA LEU A 721 38.47 12.55 34.33
C LEU A 721 38.98 14.01 34.30
N ASP A 722 40.30 14.20 34.39
CA ASP A 722 40.94 15.50 34.30
C ASP A 722 40.85 16.07 32.86
N ALA A 723 41.06 15.25 31.83
CA ALA A 723 40.84 15.63 30.43
C ALA A 723 39.37 15.98 30.14
N ALA A 724 38.41 15.26 30.73
CA ALA A 724 36.99 15.55 30.58
C ALA A 724 36.58 16.89 31.22
N ARG A 725 37.27 17.36 32.27
CA ARG A 725 37.06 18.68 32.88
C ARG A 725 37.63 19.83 32.04
N LEU A 726 38.63 19.57 31.21
CA LEU A 726 39.29 20.60 30.38
C LEU A 726 38.50 20.97 29.10
N LEU A 727 37.54 20.14 28.68
CA LEU A 727 36.73 20.35 27.47
C LEU A 727 35.68 21.47 27.60
N ASP A 728 35.36 21.94 28.81
CA ASP A 728 34.36 22.98 29.08
C ASP A 728 34.90 24.43 29.01
N SER A 729 36.06 24.67 28.35
CA SER A 729 36.50 26.04 28.06
C SER A 729 35.57 26.70 27.02
N PRO A 730 35.11 27.96 27.20
CA PRO A 730 33.99 28.53 26.44
C PRO A 730 34.22 28.76 24.93
N ASP A 731 35.45 28.56 24.43
CA ASP A 731 35.86 28.99 23.09
C ASP A 731 35.61 27.95 21.97
N GLN A 732 35.05 26.77 22.27
CA GLN A 732 34.79 25.73 21.26
C GLN A 732 33.32 25.29 21.14
N ILE A 733 32.36 26.19 21.34
CA ILE A 733 30.97 25.93 20.92
C ILE A 733 30.85 26.21 19.41
N PRO A 734 30.55 25.22 18.54
CA PRO A 734 30.25 25.50 17.14
C PRO A 734 29.00 26.37 17.09
N LYS A 735 29.12 27.59 16.55
CA LYS A 735 27.98 28.48 16.31
C LYS A 735 26.89 27.70 15.56
N ARG A 736 25.73 27.52 16.20
CA ARG A 736 24.51 26.99 15.56
C ARG A 736 24.25 27.77 14.29
N ARG A 737 24.48 27.16 13.12
CA ARG A 737 23.88 27.65 11.87
C ARG A 737 22.36 27.53 12.03
N LYS A 738 21.68 28.67 12.16
CA LYS A 738 20.25 28.78 11.89
C LYS A 738 20.07 28.43 10.40
N GLY A 739 19.71 27.19 10.11
CA GLY A 739 19.20 26.83 8.80
C GLY A 739 17.86 27.54 8.60
N ARG A 740 17.83 28.45 7.61
CA ARG A 740 16.57 28.89 7.01
C ARG A 740 15.88 27.64 6.44
N VAL A 741 14.66 27.39 6.90
CA VAL A 741 13.74 26.52 6.19
C VAL A 741 13.30 27.31 4.96
N SER A 742 13.72 26.86 3.79
CA SER A 742 13.08 27.11 2.49
C SER A 742 12.54 25.78 2.00
#